data_AF-A0A4P7AGW4-F1
#
_entry.id   AF-A0A4P7AGW4-F1
#
_cell.length_a   1.000
_cell.length_b   1.000
_cell.length_c   1.000
_cell.angle_alpha   90.00
_cell.angle_beta   90.00
_cell.angle_gamma   90.00
#
_symmetry.space_group_name_H-M   'P 1'
#
loop_
_entity.id
_entity.type
_entity.pdbx_description
1 polymer ?
#
loop_
_entity_poly.entity_id
_entity_poly.type
_entity_poly.pdbx_seq_one_letter_code
_entity_poly.pdbx_strand_id
1 'polypeptide(L)'
;MKYLLVLLSSLSVITSSAGIASISILNNKDTTNKDKNQKNEPNTNEPNDPNTNEPNTNEPNEPNTNEPSKPTKKSLTEDVKITNIQEIHFNWEPDDTVTRNRKILENLYKLNVKLNISQVKIDNFVDDDKNGSFLLTVIEDSSYYEQESINITYQKFVYNPVEFELSDYEISLYPDENKSVSIINYSEDWPDELLPEIFNYNTNYLNVEFIKENHTIRIKSIIGDGNPPNDGVDITVKSNDRKCLKTIHVTLKAKKVNFKLDKNGVSLKGIKGQQAIINVLNYNEIINKDDLPTEFDYDGNGSIKVNYEEPGKIVITTTGVIFEEQITLIAKSKSNTSSIISVNLLYDVVSPTYDKTNINMEINSVAYINITNYNKLLVNKNLPKNLVVSDSSSFSAILEGSKIKITSKDKVSYGTLTIWTDALTSSYAETILVNVQAPSVKFQIKDNINISMNVFEETTIDVLNWKELYNADKNIPSSFKDSNGDDINKSGKLAIYYKRDEGKIHIKAMDKAVYNFGIWISSNYIENNKTYEKLVKVSINIPDVTFDVESPKDMLVNSQQTIKIKNFSSLIHENNYPSEFSYSVNGVIKAELSLDKQAIVIYSIDGRYCENFELTIYSKNKKHSTKFKFDVIKKFNLNDLNKSLGNMSDREDNSIRDKFYDINKNLGLSKEIFDGIEISNKTYLGATLEAKTSLSKKWFLNSVQVEYYFPIKNNHDVTTDWNPDDYSNKNQAKNTAKVNDTRTVDISLSDLQRVYSKVKINVDIEYKWTNEYTGKWENNIRGSKSENLTLEYDIKDIDKTQFAYRDETFNDGKVKNEVLFYFYIAIKYSSTENVKTNYKIDLETVAQMDRYNTSWYDAYKLLAVSKISLKNVEFEKV
;
A
#
# COMPACT_ATOMS: atom_id res chain seq x y z
N MET A 1 6.82 9.39 3.95
CA MET A 1 8.11 9.55 3.25
C MET A 1 7.96 10.57 2.11
N LYS A 2 8.38 11.80 2.37
CA LYS A 2 8.82 12.79 1.36
C LYS A 2 10.15 13.35 1.90
N TYR A 3 11.06 13.79 1.03
CA TYR A 3 12.45 14.15 1.33
C TYR A 3 13.36 12.98 1.78
N LEU A 4 13.83 12.20 0.80
CA LEU A 4 15.15 11.54 0.85
C LEU A 4 15.68 11.32 -0.58
N LEU A 5 15.71 12.40 -1.37
CA LEU A 5 15.95 12.34 -2.83
C LEU A 5 16.62 13.65 -3.31
N VAL A 6 17.73 14.03 -2.66
CA VAL A 6 18.46 15.31 -2.88
C VAL A 6 19.99 15.14 -2.91
N LEU A 7 20.53 13.98 -2.56
CA LEU A 7 21.97 13.72 -2.55
C LEU A 7 22.32 12.47 -3.38
N LEU A 8 23.42 12.57 -4.13
CA LEU A 8 24.09 11.52 -4.91
C LEU A 8 23.42 11.06 -6.22
N SER A 9 23.27 11.98 -7.19
CA SER A 9 23.29 11.63 -8.62
C SER A 9 23.85 12.77 -9.49
N SER A 10 24.89 12.48 -10.29
CA SER A 10 25.60 13.40 -11.22
C SER A 10 26.26 14.66 -10.55
N LEU A 11 27.30 15.31 -11.10
CA LEU A 11 27.85 15.32 -12.46
C LEU A 11 29.39 15.15 -12.53
N SER A 12 29.82 14.48 -13.59
CA SER A 12 30.87 14.91 -14.52
C SER A 12 30.25 14.80 -15.93
N VAL A 13 30.56 15.59 -16.98
CA VAL A 13 31.85 16.11 -17.49
C VAL A 13 31.63 17.41 -18.31
N ILE A 14 32.55 18.38 -18.17
CA ILE A 14 33.00 19.46 -19.12
C ILE A 14 31.99 20.14 -20.10
N THR A 15 31.91 21.49 -20.08
CA THR A 15 31.98 22.32 -21.32
C THR A 15 32.31 23.82 -21.10
N SER A 16 33.31 24.31 -21.85
CA SER A 16 33.53 25.68 -22.41
C SER A 16 33.03 26.99 -21.73
N SER A 17 33.98 27.73 -21.15
CA SER A 17 34.35 29.16 -21.40
C SER A 17 33.32 30.30 -21.62
N ALA A 18 33.50 31.43 -20.91
CA ALA A 18 33.93 32.75 -21.46
C ALA A 18 33.95 33.91 -20.42
N GLY A 19 34.77 34.96 -20.65
CA GLY A 19 34.83 36.23 -19.87
C GLY A 19 35.73 36.17 -18.61
N ILE A 20 36.99 36.61 -18.54
CA ILE A 20 37.78 37.72 -19.13
C ILE A 20 37.61 39.09 -18.42
N ALA A 21 38.52 39.37 -17.47
CA ALA A 21 39.23 40.64 -17.26
C ALA A 21 40.20 40.49 -16.05
N SER A 22 41.45 40.97 -16.00
CA SER A 22 42.35 41.53 -17.03
C SER A 22 43.80 41.58 -16.50
N ILE A 23 44.80 41.30 -17.36
CA ILE A 23 46.11 42.01 -17.51
C ILE A 23 47.04 42.13 -16.28
N SER A 24 48.38 41.96 -16.31
CA SER A 24 49.44 41.29 -17.13
C SER A 24 50.75 41.40 -16.26
N ILE A 25 51.99 40.97 -16.54
CA ILE A 25 52.89 40.81 -17.71
C ILE A 25 53.87 39.68 -17.29
N LEU A 26 54.24 38.60 -17.99
CA LEU A 26 54.22 38.19 -19.41
C LEU A 26 55.37 38.74 -20.29
N ASN A 27 56.48 38.00 -20.36
CA ASN A 27 57.44 37.90 -21.48
C ASN A 27 58.66 37.07 -21.02
N ASN A 28 59.44 36.35 -21.85
CA ASN A 28 59.28 35.67 -23.15
C ASN A 28 60.63 34.93 -23.40
N LYS A 29 60.87 34.00 -24.34
CA LYS A 29 60.24 33.52 -25.60
C LYS A 29 60.64 32.02 -25.73
N ASP A 30 59.81 31.12 -26.26
CA ASP A 30 59.71 30.70 -27.69
C ASP A 30 61.02 30.17 -28.33
N THR A 31 61.03 29.19 -29.24
CA THR A 31 59.93 28.52 -29.97
C THR A 31 60.34 27.14 -30.51
N THR A 32 59.34 26.24 -30.62
CA THR A 32 58.93 25.36 -31.76
C THR A 32 59.82 25.20 -33.02
N ASN A 33 59.69 24.21 -33.93
CA ASN A 33 58.62 23.24 -34.27
C ASN A 33 59.16 22.16 -35.27
N LYS A 34 58.32 21.15 -35.63
CA LYS A 34 58.13 20.46 -36.96
C LYS A 34 59.32 20.29 -37.95
N ASP A 35 59.47 19.23 -38.77
CA ASP A 35 58.48 18.32 -39.36
C ASP A 35 59.17 17.11 -40.05
N LYS A 36 58.43 16.01 -40.28
CA LYS A 36 58.53 15.03 -41.40
C LYS A 36 59.86 14.31 -41.74
N ASN A 37 59.81 12.98 -41.59
CA ASN A 37 60.08 11.93 -42.60
C ASN A 37 61.06 12.22 -43.77
N GLN A 38 62.13 11.41 -43.89
CA GLN A 38 62.13 10.26 -44.83
C GLN A 38 63.32 9.27 -44.67
N LYS A 39 62.97 7.98 -44.81
CA LYS A 39 63.66 6.84 -45.47
C LYS A 39 65.19 6.71 -45.61
N ASN A 40 65.62 5.46 -45.34
CA ASN A 40 66.58 4.61 -46.08
C ASN A 40 68.08 4.98 -46.16
N GLU A 41 68.87 4.16 -45.46
CA GLU A 41 69.99 3.30 -45.95
C GLU A 41 71.16 3.87 -46.79
N PRO A 42 72.38 3.26 -46.70
CA PRO A 42 73.63 3.92 -47.09
C PRO A 42 74.20 3.50 -48.46
N ASN A 43 75.08 4.33 -49.05
CA ASN A 43 76.48 3.93 -49.31
C ASN A 43 77.41 5.05 -49.86
N THR A 44 78.63 5.08 -49.31
CA THR A 44 79.96 5.35 -49.93
C THR A 44 80.11 6.22 -51.19
N ASN A 45 80.83 7.36 -51.10
CA ASN A 45 82.21 7.55 -51.62
C ASN A 45 82.69 9.03 -51.67
N GLU A 46 84.00 9.25 -51.57
CA GLU A 46 84.72 10.52 -51.86
C GLU A 46 84.98 10.66 -53.39
N PRO A 47 85.28 11.87 -53.95
CA PRO A 47 86.66 12.41 -53.96
C PRO A 47 86.88 13.96 -54.05
N ASN A 48 88.07 14.42 -53.58
CA ASN A 48 89.05 15.43 -54.10
C ASN A 48 88.70 16.35 -55.32
N ASP A 49 89.22 17.59 -55.54
CA ASP A 49 90.11 18.59 -54.86
C ASP A 49 89.98 19.95 -55.68
N PRO A 50 90.95 20.84 -56.08
CA PRO A 50 92.24 21.36 -55.54
C PRO A 50 92.52 22.92 -55.63
N ASN A 51 93.49 23.45 -54.82
CA ASN A 51 94.46 24.57 -55.12
C ASN A 51 93.98 26.03 -55.47
N THR A 52 94.72 27.18 -55.36
CA THR A 52 96.16 27.52 -55.08
C THR A 52 96.41 29.04 -54.70
N ASN A 53 97.53 29.34 -54.02
CA ASN A 53 98.48 30.51 -54.15
C ASN A 53 98.31 31.96 -53.55
N GLU A 54 99.47 32.68 -53.54
CA GLU A 54 99.97 33.86 -52.77
C GLU A 54 99.73 35.29 -53.37
N PRO A 55 100.23 36.38 -52.72
CA PRO A 55 101.20 37.31 -53.37
C PRO A 55 102.27 38.02 -52.45
N ASN A 56 103.10 38.95 -52.99
CA ASN A 56 104.30 39.62 -52.37
C ASN A 56 104.39 41.17 -52.73
N THR A 57 105.43 42.06 -52.64
CA THR A 57 106.93 42.04 -52.57
C THR A 57 107.58 43.45 -52.23
N ASN A 58 108.84 43.47 -51.72
CA ASN A 58 109.98 44.45 -51.90
C ASN A 58 110.11 45.91 -51.32
N GLU A 59 111.30 46.20 -50.70
CA GLU A 59 112.32 47.32 -50.80
C GLU A 59 111.98 48.85 -50.95
N PRO A 60 112.86 49.86 -50.62
CA PRO A 60 114.25 50.12 -51.15
C PRO A 60 115.30 50.82 -50.20
N ASN A 61 116.19 51.74 -50.69
CA ASN A 61 117.63 51.90 -50.28
C ASN A 61 118.25 53.36 -50.24
N GLU A 62 119.53 53.51 -49.80
CA GLU A 62 120.54 54.64 -50.02
C GLU A 62 120.42 56.04 -49.31
N PRO A 63 121.42 57.00 -49.32
CA PRO A 63 122.90 57.00 -49.65
C PRO A 63 123.92 57.87 -48.78
N ASN A 64 125.21 57.50 -48.87
CA ASN A 64 126.56 58.17 -48.87
C ASN A 64 127.02 59.57 -48.28
N THR A 65 128.29 59.55 -47.75
CA THR A 65 129.43 60.55 -47.75
C THR A 65 129.60 61.85 -46.88
N ASN A 66 130.76 61.87 -46.16
CA ASN A 66 131.80 62.93 -45.97
C ASN A 66 131.81 64.05 -44.87
N GLU A 67 133.04 64.35 -44.44
CA GLU A 67 133.59 65.23 -43.35
C GLU A 67 133.73 66.75 -43.73
N PRO A 68 134.22 67.71 -42.88
CA PRO A 68 135.07 67.57 -41.67
C PRO A 68 134.83 68.50 -40.44
N SER A 69 135.40 68.14 -39.27
CA SER A 69 136.24 69.00 -38.39
C SER A 69 136.67 68.26 -37.10
N LYS A 70 137.83 68.63 -36.49
CA LYS A 70 138.36 67.99 -35.27
C LYS A 70 138.12 68.81 -34.00
N PRO A 71 137.76 68.18 -32.86
CA PRO A 71 137.44 68.88 -31.61
C PRO A 71 138.65 69.09 -30.69
N THR A 72 138.50 70.03 -29.74
CA THR A 72 139.40 70.25 -28.60
C THR A 72 139.13 69.25 -27.46
N LYS A 73 140.16 68.87 -26.70
CA LYS A 73 140.04 68.04 -25.49
C LYS A 73 139.61 68.86 -24.26
N LYS A 74 139.36 68.19 -23.14
CA LYS A 74 138.82 68.74 -21.88
C LYS A 74 139.48 68.12 -20.64
N SER A 75 139.55 68.83 -19.52
CA SER A 75 139.99 68.27 -18.22
C SER A 75 139.00 67.22 -17.69
N LEU A 76 139.51 66.15 -17.06
CA LEU A 76 138.71 65.13 -16.39
C LEU A 76 138.12 65.66 -15.07
N THR A 77 138.83 66.53 -14.37
CA THR A 77 138.39 67.13 -13.09
C THR A 77 137.12 67.99 -13.21
N GLU A 78 136.74 68.41 -14.43
CA GLU A 78 135.47 69.11 -14.67
C GLU A 78 134.25 68.20 -14.55
N ASP A 79 134.38 66.91 -14.89
CA ASP A 79 133.27 65.95 -14.96
C ASP A 79 133.20 65.01 -13.75
N VAL A 80 134.33 64.76 -13.07
CA VAL A 80 134.40 63.92 -11.86
C VAL A 80 134.52 64.80 -10.62
N LYS A 81 133.37 65.13 -10.02
CA LYS A 81 133.26 66.02 -8.85
C LYS A 81 132.97 65.29 -7.54
N ILE A 82 132.41 64.09 -7.60
CA ILE A 82 132.16 63.23 -6.44
C ILE A 82 133.23 62.14 -6.43
N THR A 83 134.22 62.30 -5.56
CA THR A 83 135.40 61.42 -5.42
C THR A 83 135.36 60.56 -4.14
N ASN A 84 134.29 60.65 -3.35
CA ASN A 84 134.06 59.79 -2.18
C ASN A 84 132.62 59.26 -2.24
N ILE A 85 132.45 57.94 -2.15
CA ILE A 85 131.19 57.22 -2.39
C ILE A 85 130.84 56.35 -1.19
N GLN A 86 129.82 56.72 -0.42
CA GLN A 86 129.35 55.87 0.66
C GLN A 86 128.51 54.69 0.13
N GLU A 87 128.62 53.55 0.82
CA GLU A 87 127.79 52.35 0.66
C GLU A 87 127.64 51.80 -0.78
N ILE A 88 128.75 51.34 -1.36
CA ILE A 88 128.70 50.48 -2.56
C ILE A 88 128.35 49.04 -2.13
N HIS A 89 127.22 48.54 -2.62
CA HIS A 89 126.82 47.14 -2.44
C HIS A 89 127.64 46.23 -3.36
N PHE A 90 128.54 45.45 -2.76
CA PHE A 90 129.31 44.40 -3.44
C PHE A 90 128.76 43.02 -3.05
N ASN A 91 128.20 42.28 -4.00
CA ASN A 91 127.87 40.87 -3.85
C ASN A 91 128.49 40.12 -5.06
N TRP A 92 129.67 39.51 -4.86
CA TRP A 92 130.56 38.97 -5.91
C TRP A 92 131.45 37.85 -5.36
N GLU A 93 131.83 36.91 -6.23
CA GLU A 93 132.93 35.97 -5.98
C GLU A 93 134.28 36.61 -6.40
N PRO A 94 135.44 36.18 -5.84
CA PRO A 94 136.62 37.05 -5.75
C PRO A 94 137.35 37.43 -7.07
N ASP A 95 137.26 36.62 -8.12
CA ASP A 95 138.28 36.59 -9.18
C ASP A 95 137.98 37.44 -10.44
N ASP A 96 136.73 37.86 -10.70
CA ASP A 96 136.42 38.66 -11.92
C ASP A 96 136.72 40.16 -11.75
N THR A 97 138.00 40.50 -11.93
CA THR A 97 138.49 41.89 -11.96
C THR A 97 137.87 42.73 -13.09
N VAL A 98 137.51 42.13 -14.24
CA VAL A 98 137.00 42.87 -15.41
C VAL A 98 135.58 43.36 -15.14
N THR A 99 134.69 42.46 -14.72
CA THR A 99 133.31 42.85 -14.41
C THR A 99 133.25 43.71 -13.14
N ARG A 100 134.12 43.46 -12.13
CA ARG A 100 134.27 44.33 -10.95
C ARG A 100 134.54 45.78 -11.35
N ASN A 101 135.61 46.01 -12.11
CA ASN A 101 135.99 47.36 -12.55
C ASN A 101 134.87 48.01 -13.39
N ARG A 102 134.16 47.24 -14.23
CA ARG A 102 133.01 47.74 -14.99
C ARG A 102 131.87 48.25 -14.09
N LYS A 103 131.36 47.46 -13.14
CA LYS A 103 130.27 47.93 -12.26
C LYS A 103 130.69 49.08 -11.33
N ILE A 104 131.97 49.17 -10.97
CA ILE A 104 132.50 50.35 -10.25
C ILE A 104 132.43 51.59 -11.13
N LEU A 105 132.85 51.52 -12.40
CA LEU A 105 132.70 52.63 -13.36
C LEU A 105 131.22 52.98 -13.61
N GLU A 106 130.34 51.99 -13.73
CA GLU A 106 128.88 52.20 -13.87
C GLU A 106 128.28 52.93 -12.66
N ASN A 107 128.69 52.59 -11.43
CA ASN A 107 128.24 53.28 -10.23
C ASN A 107 128.87 54.68 -10.09
N LEU A 108 130.15 54.84 -10.46
CA LEU A 108 130.81 56.14 -10.45
C LEU A 108 130.21 57.10 -11.50
N TYR A 109 129.75 56.58 -12.63
CA TYR A 109 129.00 57.31 -13.65
C TYR A 109 127.63 57.77 -13.14
N LYS A 110 126.88 56.95 -12.39
CA LYS A 110 125.59 57.38 -11.79
C LYS A 110 125.74 58.62 -10.89
N LEU A 111 126.91 58.78 -10.25
CA LEU A 111 127.22 59.91 -9.38
C LEU A 111 127.92 61.07 -10.13
N ASN A 112 128.68 60.75 -11.19
CA ASN A 112 129.39 61.70 -12.04
C ASN A 112 128.90 61.56 -13.50
N VAL A 113 127.64 61.92 -13.76
CA VAL A 113 126.90 61.61 -15.01
C VAL A 113 127.50 62.22 -16.29
N LYS A 114 128.51 63.10 -16.17
CA LYS A 114 129.26 63.62 -17.31
C LYS A 114 130.52 62.84 -17.66
N LEU A 115 130.95 61.91 -16.79
CA LEU A 115 132.15 61.10 -17.02
C LEU A 115 131.96 60.19 -18.23
N ASN A 116 132.79 60.37 -19.26
CA ASN A 116 132.87 59.39 -20.34
C ASN A 116 133.69 58.16 -19.88
N ILE A 117 133.01 57.16 -19.32
CA ILE A 117 133.64 55.91 -18.80
C ILE A 117 134.43 55.11 -19.84
N SER A 118 134.24 55.36 -21.15
CA SER A 118 135.03 54.71 -22.21
C SER A 118 136.41 55.34 -22.44
N GLN A 119 136.70 56.47 -21.78
CA GLN A 119 137.92 57.27 -21.95
C GLN A 119 138.82 57.27 -20.70
N VAL A 120 138.44 56.48 -19.69
CA VAL A 120 139.15 56.34 -18.41
C VAL A 120 139.29 54.86 -18.05
N LYS A 121 140.26 54.57 -17.18
CA LYS A 121 140.49 53.25 -16.58
C LYS A 121 140.68 53.37 -15.07
N ILE A 122 140.50 52.26 -14.37
CA ILE A 122 140.79 52.13 -12.93
C ILE A 122 142.19 51.51 -12.78
N ASP A 123 143.11 52.28 -12.19
CA ASP A 123 144.43 51.84 -11.76
C ASP A 123 144.54 51.86 -10.22
N ASN A 124 145.58 51.23 -9.67
CA ASN A 124 145.97 51.33 -8.25
C ASN A 124 144.80 51.09 -7.26
N PHE A 125 143.99 50.07 -7.53
CA PHE A 125 142.85 49.69 -6.71
C PHE A 125 143.31 49.04 -5.38
N VAL A 126 142.87 49.60 -4.26
CA VAL A 126 143.14 49.15 -2.88
C VAL A 126 141.82 49.03 -2.13
N ASP A 127 141.61 47.92 -1.42
CA ASP A 127 140.29 47.55 -0.88
C ASP A 127 140.47 46.81 0.46
N ASP A 128 139.71 47.21 1.48
CA ASP A 128 139.64 46.61 2.82
C ASP A 128 138.22 46.10 3.12
N ASP A 129 138.00 45.49 4.30
CA ASP A 129 136.70 44.89 4.66
C ASP A 129 135.50 45.87 4.66
N LYS A 130 135.76 47.19 4.74
CA LYS A 130 134.73 48.24 4.86
C LYS A 130 134.91 49.44 3.93
N ASN A 131 136.11 49.69 3.42
CA ASN A 131 136.42 50.84 2.58
C ASN A 131 137.35 50.45 1.42
N GLY A 132 137.48 51.32 0.43
CA GLY A 132 138.49 51.19 -0.61
C GLY A 132 138.79 52.49 -1.34
N SER A 133 139.78 52.46 -2.22
CA SER A 133 140.24 53.60 -3.01
C SER A 133 140.88 53.16 -4.32
N PHE A 134 140.82 54.00 -5.34
CA PHE A 134 141.46 53.74 -6.63
C PHE A 134 141.73 55.02 -7.42
N LEU A 135 142.70 54.94 -8.34
CA LEU A 135 143.00 56.03 -9.26
C LEU A 135 142.18 55.86 -10.55
N LEU A 136 141.38 56.87 -10.88
CA LEU A 136 140.70 56.98 -12.16
C LEU A 136 141.61 57.76 -13.12
N THR A 137 142.18 57.06 -14.09
CA THR A 137 143.22 57.57 -15.02
C THR A 137 142.65 57.70 -16.42
N VAL A 138 143.00 58.75 -17.16
CA VAL A 138 142.67 58.86 -18.59
C VAL A 138 143.49 57.84 -19.41
N ILE A 139 142.91 57.28 -20.48
CA ILE A 139 143.64 56.35 -21.36
C ILE A 139 144.59 57.12 -22.30
N GLU A 140 145.78 56.58 -22.60
CA GLU A 140 146.88 57.32 -23.26
C GLU A 140 146.46 58.00 -24.59
N ASP A 141 145.65 57.31 -25.40
CA ASP A 141 145.14 57.80 -26.69
C ASP A 141 143.79 58.55 -26.61
N SER A 142 143.30 58.92 -25.41
CA SER A 142 141.95 59.51 -25.26
C SER A 142 141.73 60.69 -26.19
N SER A 143 140.67 60.64 -26.99
CA SER A 143 140.27 61.74 -27.88
C SER A 143 139.44 62.82 -27.18
N TYR A 144 139.03 62.57 -25.93
CA TYR A 144 138.07 63.39 -25.19
C TYR A 144 138.72 64.14 -24.01
N TYR A 145 139.49 63.43 -23.18
CA TYR A 145 140.10 64.02 -21.98
C TYR A 145 141.59 64.34 -22.17
N GLU A 146 142.06 65.38 -21.48
CA GLU A 146 143.49 65.66 -21.26
C GLU A 146 144.09 64.61 -20.31
N GLN A 147 145.41 64.41 -20.34
CA GLN A 147 146.05 63.34 -19.58
C GLN A 147 146.12 63.67 -18.08
N GLU A 148 145.09 63.23 -17.36
CA GLU A 148 144.88 63.46 -15.92
C GLU A 148 144.62 62.15 -15.16
N SER A 149 144.66 62.23 -13.83
CA SER A 149 144.29 61.13 -12.92
C SER A 149 143.67 61.67 -11.64
N ILE A 150 142.61 61.03 -11.14
CA ILE A 150 141.85 61.48 -9.97
C ILE A 150 141.70 60.32 -8.99
N ASN A 151 142.01 60.52 -7.71
CA ASN A 151 141.83 59.50 -6.68
C ASN A 151 140.37 59.46 -6.20
N ILE A 152 139.81 58.25 -6.11
CA ILE A 152 138.45 57.95 -5.66
C ILE A 152 138.53 57.13 -4.36
N THR A 153 137.53 57.28 -3.49
CA THR A 153 137.36 56.54 -2.23
C THR A 153 135.92 56.03 -2.09
N TYR A 154 135.69 54.91 -1.40
CA TYR A 154 134.34 54.39 -1.15
C TYR A 154 134.22 53.53 0.13
N GLN A 155 132.97 53.17 0.50
CA GLN A 155 132.64 52.25 1.60
C GLN A 155 131.76 51.05 1.15
N LYS A 156 131.67 49.98 1.96
CA LYS A 156 130.95 48.72 1.68
C LYS A 156 129.75 48.48 2.61
N PHE A 157 128.71 47.80 2.10
CA PHE A 157 127.51 47.37 2.84
C PHE A 157 127.60 45.92 3.36
N VAL A 158 126.98 45.60 4.51
CA VAL A 158 126.97 44.27 5.16
C VAL A 158 125.62 44.03 5.87
N TYR A 159 125.05 42.83 5.76
CA TYR A 159 123.81 42.41 6.45
C TYR A 159 124.03 41.21 7.40
N ASN A 160 123.00 40.87 8.20
CA ASN A 160 123.03 39.77 9.18
C ASN A 160 122.00 38.67 8.79
N PRO A 161 122.38 37.38 8.65
CA PRO A 161 121.50 36.34 8.10
C PRO A 161 120.53 35.73 9.13
N VAL A 162 119.36 35.26 8.65
CA VAL A 162 118.30 34.61 9.45
C VAL A 162 117.70 33.44 8.64
N GLU A 163 117.35 32.32 9.30
CA GLU A 163 116.60 31.20 8.67
C GLU A 163 115.09 31.41 8.76
N PHE A 164 114.32 30.93 7.78
CA PHE A 164 112.85 30.98 7.78
C PHE A 164 112.21 29.68 8.31
N GLU A 165 111.08 29.79 9.02
CA GLU A 165 110.32 28.68 9.58
C GLU A 165 108.89 28.60 9.01
N LEU A 166 108.37 27.40 8.79
CA LEU A 166 107.04 27.15 8.18
C LEU A 166 105.99 26.74 9.22
N SER A 167 104.73 27.13 9.01
CA SER A 167 103.59 26.80 9.89
C SER A 167 103.21 25.33 9.88
N ASP A 168 103.28 24.69 8.71
CA ASP A 168 102.79 23.34 8.46
C ASP A 168 103.79 22.58 7.56
N TYR A 169 104.05 21.32 7.90
CA TYR A 169 104.97 20.44 7.17
C TYR A 169 104.27 19.26 6.47
N GLU A 170 102.97 19.07 6.72
CA GLU A 170 102.12 18.05 6.08
C GLU A 170 100.75 18.66 5.71
N ILE A 171 100.28 18.44 4.48
CA ILE A 171 98.93 18.83 4.04
C ILE A 171 98.27 17.72 3.21
N SER A 172 96.95 17.77 3.03
CA SER A 172 96.23 16.89 2.11
C SER A 172 95.25 17.68 1.23
N LEU A 173 95.11 17.27 -0.03
CA LEU A 173 94.31 17.95 -1.06
C LEU A 173 93.45 16.96 -1.86
N TYR A 174 92.26 17.37 -2.25
CA TYR A 174 91.47 16.76 -3.32
C TYR A 174 91.96 17.28 -4.71
N PRO A 175 91.48 16.70 -5.82
CA PRO A 175 91.70 17.27 -7.16
C PRO A 175 91.24 18.75 -7.22
N ASP A 176 92.01 19.59 -7.92
CA ASP A 176 91.82 21.05 -8.05
C ASP A 176 91.87 21.91 -6.76
N GLU A 177 91.99 21.32 -5.56
CA GLU A 177 92.08 22.06 -4.28
C GLU A 177 93.41 22.82 -4.15
N ASN A 178 93.41 23.96 -3.43
CA ASN A 178 94.62 24.68 -3.03
C ASN A 178 94.67 24.94 -1.51
N LYS A 179 95.89 25.08 -0.98
CA LYS A 179 96.21 25.46 0.40
C LYS A 179 97.41 26.40 0.42
N SER A 180 97.64 27.05 1.56
CA SER A 180 98.79 27.91 1.78
C SER A 180 99.46 27.57 3.11
N VAL A 181 100.79 27.64 3.17
CA VAL A 181 101.61 27.44 4.36
C VAL A 181 102.31 28.75 4.68
N SER A 182 102.19 29.24 5.92
CA SER A 182 102.74 30.54 6.32
C SER A 182 104.19 30.44 6.78
N ILE A 183 104.96 31.51 6.59
CA ILE A 183 106.25 31.69 7.27
C ILE A 183 105.98 32.28 8.66
N ILE A 184 106.45 31.63 9.71
CA ILE A 184 106.15 32.03 11.11
C ILE A 184 106.94 33.28 11.51
N ASN A 185 108.20 33.38 11.07
CA ASN A 185 109.19 34.32 11.59
C ASN A 185 109.62 35.42 10.58
N TYR A 186 108.81 35.66 9.55
CA TYR A 186 109.07 36.66 8.52
C TYR A 186 109.11 38.10 9.10
N SER A 187 109.90 38.98 8.49
CA SER A 187 109.84 40.43 8.72
C SER A 187 109.87 41.18 7.39
N GLU A 188 109.12 42.28 7.28
CA GLU A 188 109.12 43.16 6.10
C GLU A 188 110.50 43.79 5.84
N ASP A 189 111.33 43.94 6.89
CA ASP A 189 112.71 44.46 6.82
C ASP A 189 113.74 43.41 6.34
N TRP A 190 113.34 42.19 5.95
CA TRP A 190 114.28 41.19 5.43
C TRP A 190 114.82 41.60 4.04
N PRO A 191 116.16 41.58 3.83
CA PRO A 191 116.73 41.75 2.50
C PRO A 191 116.34 40.58 1.60
N ASP A 192 116.24 40.82 0.28
CA ASP A 192 115.70 39.85 -0.68
C ASP A 192 116.50 38.53 -0.73
N GLU A 193 117.77 38.53 -0.29
CA GLU A 193 118.59 37.35 -0.03
C GLU A 193 117.94 36.29 0.88
N LEU A 194 117.09 36.68 1.85
CA LEU A 194 116.50 35.76 2.83
C LEU A 194 115.16 35.15 2.40
N LEU A 195 114.56 35.64 1.31
CA LEU A 195 113.21 35.24 0.90
C LEU A 195 113.15 33.80 0.37
N PRO A 196 112.15 32.98 0.75
CA PRO A 196 112.06 31.57 0.38
C PRO A 196 111.35 31.35 -0.97
N GLU A 197 111.91 31.92 -2.04
CA GLU A 197 111.30 31.92 -3.38
C GLU A 197 111.75 30.74 -4.27
N ILE A 198 112.70 29.91 -3.79
CA ILE A 198 113.27 28.79 -4.57
C ILE A 198 112.60 27.47 -4.18
N PHE A 199 111.80 26.91 -5.09
CA PHE A 199 111.03 25.68 -4.90
C PHE A 199 111.52 24.49 -5.74
N ASN A 200 111.28 23.27 -5.25
CA ASN A 200 111.46 22.02 -6.00
C ASN A 200 110.37 21.01 -5.61
N TYR A 201 109.55 20.56 -6.57
CA TYR A 201 108.37 19.71 -6.34
C TYR A 201 107.96 18.96 -7.62
N ASN A 202 107.03 18.00 -7.50
CA ASN A 202 106.53 17.25 -8.65
C ASN A 202 105.42 18.00 -9.41
N THR A 203 105.80 18.60 -10.53
CA THR A 203 104.94 19.41 -11.42
C THR A 203 103.87 18.63 -12.18
N ASN A 204 103.83 17.29 -12.11
CA ASN A 204 102.71 16.50 -12.64
C ASN A 204 101.48 16.48 -11.71
N TYR A 205 101.68 16.84 -10.43
CA TYR A 205 100.66 16.70 -9.38
C TYR A 205 100.38 18.02 -8.65
N LEU A 206 101.36 18.92 -8.57
CA LEU A 206 101.28 20.17 -7.83
C LEU A 206 101.73 21.39 -8.66
N ASN A 207 101.32 22.57 -8.21
CA ASN A 207 101.91 23.87 -8.54
C ASN A 207 102.18 24.65 -7.24
N VAL A 208 103.34 25.32 -7.12
CA VAL A 208 103.80 25.99 -5.89
C VAL A 208 104.50 27.32 -6.19
N GLU A 209 104.22 28.34 -5.37
CA GLU A 209 104.78 29.71 -5.44
C GLU A 209 104.90 30.35 -4.03
N PHE A 210 105.70 31.41 -3.89
CA PHE A 210 105.69 32.31 -2.73
C PHE A 210 104.83 33.54 -3.02
N ILE A 211 104.10 34.04 -2.01
CA ILE A 211 103.33 35.27 -2.06
C ILE A 211 103.84 36.20 -0.96
N LYS A 212 104.67 37.18 -1.34
CA LYS A 212 105.40 38.06 -0.41
C LYS A 212 104.46 38.88 0.46
N GLU A 213 103.37 39.40 -0.10
CA GLU A 213 102.37 40.22 0.58
C GLU A 213 101.55 39.47 1.66
N ASN A 214 101.45 38.14 1.52
CA ASN A 214 100.72 37.28 2.44
C ASN A 214 101.66 36.40 3.29
N HIS A 215 102.98 36.54 3.14
CA HIS A 215 103.99 35.77 3.87
C HIS A 215 103.80 34.24 3.77
N THR A 216 103.25 33.76 2.65
CA THR A 216 102.78 32.38 2.48
C THR A 216 103.29 31.72 1.21
N ILE A 217 103.49 30.40 1.29
CA ILE A 217 103.76 29.50 0.18
C ILE A 217 102.42 28.89 -0.26
N ARG A 218 101.96 29.18 -1.48
CA ARG A 218 100.68 28.68 -2.00
C ARG A 218 100.92 27.40 -2.81
N ILE A 219 100.11 26.37 -2.55
CA ILE A 219 100.21 25.02 -3.12
C ILE A 219 98.86 24.63 -3.72
N LYS A 220 98.82 24.24 -5.01
CA LYS A 220 97.61 23.76 -5.70
C LYS A 220 97.79 22.33 -6.24
N SER A 221 96.77 21.48 -6.06
CA SER A 221 96.61 20.18 -6.73
C SER A 221 96.16 20.33 -8.18
N ILE A 222 96.78 19.59 -9.11
CA ILE A 222 96.43 19.59 -10.55
C ILE A 222 96.15 18.19 -11.12
N ILE A 223 95.81 17.23 -10.26
CA ILE A 223 95.37 15.89 -10.67
C ILE A 223 94.05 15.99 -11.45
N GLY A 224 94.04 15.45 -12.68
CA GLY A 224 92.82 15.17 -13.46
C GLY A 224 92.19 13.83 -13.08
N ASP A 225 91.57 13.12 -14.04
CA ASP A 225 90.98 11.78 -13.82
C ASP A 225 92.01 10.63 -13.67
N GLY A 226 93.19 10.92 -13.14
CA GLY A 226 94.25 9.94 -12.86
C GLY A 226 94.24 9.47 -11.40
N ASN A 227 94.81 8.28 -11.14
CA ASN A 227 95.02 7.82 -9.77
C ASN A 227 96.05 8.72 -9.05
N PRO A 228 95.78 9.19 -7.82
CA PRO A 228 96.79 9.84 -7.01
C PRO A 228 97.91 8.86 -6.61
N PRO A 229 99.15 9.33 -6.39
CA PRO A 229 100.21 8.51 -5.84
C PRO A 229 99.87 8.10 -4.40
N ASN A 230 99.96 6.80 -4.10
CA ASN A 230 99.56 6.23 -2.81
C ASN A 230 100.28 6.86 -1.61
N ASP A 231 101.56 7.22 -1.80
CA ASP A 231 102.47 7.63 -0.74
C ASP A 231 102.66 9.16 -0.64
N GLY A 232 101.84 9.95 -1.36
CA GLY A 232 101.94 11.41 -1.42
C GLY A 232 103.09 11.94 -2.29
N VAL A 233 103.38 13.25 -2.18
CA VAL A 233 104.46 13.96 -2.89
C VAL A 233 105.04 15.11 -2.06
N ASP A 234 106.33 15.41 -2.23
CA ASP A 234 107.05 16.42 -1.44
C ASP A 234 107.33 17.74 -2.21
N ILE A 235 107.53 18.81 -1.44
CA ILE A 235 107.94 20.15 -1.87
C ILE A 235 109.15 20.58 -1.03
N THR A 236 110.31 20.84 -1.65
CA THR A 236 111.44 21.50 -0.98
C THR A 236 111.39 23.02 -1.21
N VAL A 237 111.70 23.79 -0.17
CA VAL A 237 111.70 25.27 -0.12
C VAL A 237 113.10 25.76 0.28
N LYS A 238 113.63 26.80 -0.36
CA LYS A 238 114.95 27.39 -0.05
C LYS A 238 114.96 28.92 -0.14
N SER A 239 115.84 29.56 0.62
CA SER A 239 116.10 31.01 0.54
C SER A 239 116.83 31.38 -0.76
N ASN A 240 116.73 32.64 -1.18
CA ASN A 240 117.43 33.17 -2.34
C ASN A 240 118.97 33.09 -2.23
N ASP A 241 119.53 33.29 -1.02
CA ASP A 241 120.94 33.04 -0.70
C ASP A 241 121.31 31.55 -0.57
N ARG A 242 120.31 30.67 -0.66
CA ARG A 242 120.38 29.20 -0.60
C ARG A 242 120.89 28.60 0.71
N LYS A 243 121.03 29.39 1.79
CA LYS A 243 121.53 28.89 3.09
C LYS A 243 120.46 28.17 3.91
N CYS A 244 119.20 28.58 3.81
CA CYS A 244 118.08 27.94 4.51
C CYS A 244 117.30 26.98 3.59
N LEU A 245 116.85 25.84 4.13
CA LEU A 245 116.11 24.79 3.42
C LEU A 245 115.10 24.11 4.34
N LYS A 246 113.84 23.96 3.90
CA LYS A 246 112.75 23.22 4.59
C LYS A 246 111.96 22.36 3.56
N THR A 247 111.10 21.44 4.02
CA THR A 247 110.32 20.53 3.15
C THR A 247 108.87 20.36 3.64
N ILE A 248 107.89 20.24 2.73
CA ILE A 248 106.45 20.03 3.01
C ILE A 248 105.97 18.76 2.27
N HIS A 249 105.21 17.90 2.93
CA HIS A 249 104.61 16.68 2.36
C HIS A 249 103.12 16.87 1.99
N VAL A 250 102.65 16.23 0.91
CA VAL A 250 101.29 16.43 0.36
C VAL A 250 100.58 15.12 -0.02
N THR A 251 99.46 14.79 0.63
CA THR A 251 98.65 13.58 0.36
C THR A 251 97.41 13.87 -0.50
N LEU A 252 97.22 13.12 -1.60
CA LEU A 252 96.21 13.41 -2.64
C LEU A 252 95.07 12.37 -2.69
N LYS A 253 93.84 12.79 -3.01
CA LYS A 253 92.60 11.97 -2.88
C LYS A 253 91.83 11.75 -4.20
N ALA A 254 90.93 10.75 -4.21
CA ALA A 254 90.17 10.30 -5.38
C ALA A 254 88.69 10.82 -5.46
N LYS A 255 88.02 10.52 -6.58
CA LYS A 255 86.71 11.05 -7.04
C LYS A 255 85.55 10.08 -6.79
N LYS A 256 84.36 10.57 -6.42
CA LYS A 256 83.14 9.77 -6.09
C LYS A 256 82.33 9.40 -7.35
N VAL A 257 81.74 8.20 -7.38
CA VAL A 257 80.89 7.69 -8.48
C VAL A 257 79.66 6.94 -7.94
N ASN A 258 78.45 7.35 -8.31
CA ASN A 258 77.19 6.71 -7.85
C ASN A 258 76.82 5.46 -8.69
N PHE A 259 76.18 4.47 -8.07
CA PHE A 259 75.71 3.24 -8.73
C PHE A 259 74.47 3.43 -9.64
N LYS A 260 74.32 2.54 -10.63
CA LYS A 260 73.20 2.46 -11.60
C LYS A 260 72.72 1.01 -11.75
N LEU A 261 71.42 0.75 -11.77
CA LEU A 261 70.83 -0.60 -11.91
C LEU A 261 70.40 -0.92 -13.35
N ASP A 262 70.37 -2.20 -13.72
CA ASP A 262 69.94 -2.66 -15.06
C ASP A 262 68.41 -2.60 -15.26
N LYS A 263 67.63 -2.70 -14.17
CA LYS A 263 66.17 -2.56 -14.16
C LYS A 263 65.64 -2.25 -12.76
N ASN A 264 64.56 -1.47 -12.73
CA ASN A 264 63.87 -1.05 -11.51
C ASN A 264 62.61 -1.89 -11.20
N GLY A 265 62.59 -3.15 -11.65
CA GLY A 265 61.51 -4.07 -11.30
C GLY A 265 61.65 -5.49 -11.86
N VAL A 266 60.98 -6.44 -11.21
CA VAL A 266 60.97 -7.88 -11.51
C VAL A 266 59.61 -8.51 -11.20
N SER A 267 59.27 -9.59 -11.90
CA SER A 267 58.07 -10.40 -11.65
C SER A 267 58.46 -11.84 -11.29
N LEU A 268 57.88 -12.36 -10.21
CA LEU A 268 58.12 -13.69 -9.66
C LEU A 268 56.78 -14.42 -9.50
N LYS A 269 56.76 -15.75 -9.56
CA LYS A 269 55.62 -16.50 -9.01
C LYS A 269 55.83 -16.66 -7.51
N GLY A 270 54.76 -16.66 -6.72
CA GLY A 270 54.84 -16.81 -5.25
C GLY A 270 55.25 -18.20 -4.76
N ILE A 271 55.96 -18.98 -5.58
CA ILE A 271 56.48 -20.32 -5.26
C ILE A 271 57.76 -20.16 -4.45
N LYS A 272 57.93 -20.91 -3.35
CA LYS A 272 59.09 -20.84 -2.46
C LYS A 272 60.43 -21.08 -3.20
N GLY A 273 61.37 -20.15 -3.06
CA GLY A 273 62.74 -20.28 -3.56
C GLY A 273 62.95 -19.83 -5.01
N GLN A 274 61.95 -19.24 -5.68
CA GLN A 274 62.16 -18.63 -6.99
C GLN A 274 62.98 -17.34 -6.87
N GLN A 275 63.92 -17.11 -7.79
CA GLN A 275 64.82 -15.97 -7.76
C GLN A 275 64.69 -15.07 -8.99
N ALA A 276 64.97 -13.77 -8.80
CA ALA A 276 65.21 -12.79 -9.86
C ALA A 276 66.47 -11.98 -9.52
N ILE A 277 67.24 -11.61 -10.55
CA ILE A 277 68.53 -10.92 -10.41
C ILE A 277 68.48 -9.57 -11.11
N ILE A 278 68.96 -8.52 -10.45
CA ILE A 278 69.18 -7.16 -10.95
C ILE A 278 70.69 -6.90 -10.91
N ASN A 279 71.26 -6.27 -11.93
CA ASN A 279 72.71 -6.04 -12.06
C ASN A 279 73.04 -4.56 -11.87
N VAL A 280 74.23 -4.26 -11.34
CA VAL A 280 74.80 -2.91 -11.24
C VAL A 280 75.60 -2.62 -12.51
N LEU A 281 75.04 -1.80 -13.39
CA LEU A 281 75.58 -1.55 -14.74
C LEU A 281 77.00 -0.99 -14.73
N ASN A 282 77.29 -0.10 -13.78
CA ASN A 282 78.57 0.59 -13.69
C ASN A 282 79.47 0.09 -12.55
N TYR A 283 79.34 -1.17 -12.14
CA TYR A 283 80.18 -1.78 -11.09
C TYR A 283 81.69 -1.53 -11.30
N ASN A 284 82.18 -1.61 -12.55
CA ASN A 284 83.59 -1.38 -12.89
C ASN A 284 84.02 0.10 -12.85
N GLU A 285 83.09 1.08 -12.83
CA GLU A 285 83.39 2.51 -12.67
C GLU A 285 83.56 2.89 -11.18
N ILE A 286 83.13 2.03 -10.26
CA ILE A 286 83.03 2.31 -8.83
C ILE A 286 84.30 1.86 -8.11
N ILE A 287 85.29 2.76 -8.06
CA ILE A 287 86.58 2.52 -7.38
C ILE A 287 86.39 2.46 -5.85
N ASN A 288 85.46 3.24 -5.29
CA ASN A 288 85.14 3.25 -3.87
C ASN A 288 83.98 2.29 -3.54
N LYS A 289 84.24 1.27 -2.71
CA LYS A 289 83.24 0.23 -2.37
C LYS A 289 82.04 0.75 -1.58
N ASP A 290 82.15 1.87 -0.86
CA ASP A 290 81.02 2.45 -0.13
C ASP A 290 79.94 3.08 -1.04
N ASP A 291 80.25 3.22 -2.33
CA ASP A 291 79.29 3.62 -3.38
C ASP A 291 78.47 2.44 -3.96
N LEU A 292 78.69 1.19 -3.52
CA LEU A 292 77.96 0.00 -3.98
C LEU A 292 76.62 -0.21 -3.24
N PRO A 293 75.56 -0.72 -3.92
CA PRO A 293 74.22 -0.93 -3.34
C PRO A 293 74.17 -2.19 -2.46
N THR A 294 74.64 -2.06 -1.23
CA THR A 294 74.82 -3.18 -0.28
C THR A 294 73.74 -3.25 0.81
N GLU A 295 72.84 -2.26 0.88
CA GLU A 295 71.78 -2.17 1.89
C GLU A 295 70.38 -2.21 1.23
N PHE A 296 69.40 -2.88 1.88
CA PHE A 296 68.07 -3.13 1.33
C PHE A 296 66.96 -2.92 2.36
N ASP A 297 65.81 -2.43 1.89
CA ASP A 297 64.66 -2.02 2.69
C ASP A 297 63.37 -2.28 1.89
N TYR A 298 62.36 -2.97 2.45
CA TYR A 298 61.14 -3.36 1.70
C TYR A 298 59.91 -3.61 2.58
N ASP A 299 58.73 -3.35 2.00
CA ASP A 299 57.41 -3.45 2.64
C ASP A 299 56.88 -4.89 2.78
N GLY A 300 57.22 -5.78 1.83
CA GLY A 300 56.77 -7.18 1.73
C GLY A 300 57.28 -8.13 2.82
N ASN A 301 56.89 -7.86 4.07
CA ASN A 301 57.42 -8.42 5.30
C ASN A 301 57.30 -9.97 5.33
N GLY A 302 58.42 -10.65 5.06
CA GLY A 302 58.50 -12.11 5.02
C GLY A 302 58.06 -12.77 3.71
N SER A 303 57.65 -12.03 2.68
CA SER A 303 57.30 -12.58 1.35
C SER A 303 58.50 -12.76 0.41
N ILE A 304 59.53 -11.93 0.57
CA ILE A 304 60.81 -12.05 -0.16
C ILE A 304 62.02 -12.02 0.80
N LYS A 305 63.20 -12.32 0.25
CA LYS A 305 64.54 -12.06 0.81
C LYS A 305 65.40 -11.41 -0.27
N VAL A 306 66.30 -10.51 0.12
CA VAL A 306 67.15 -9.76 -0.83
C VAL A 306 68.59 -9.76 -0.33
N ASN A 307 69.52 -10.13 -1.21
CA ASN A 307 70.97 -10.13 -0.96
C ASN A 307 71.71 -9.30 -2.03
N TYR A 308 72.90 -8.80 -1.71
CA TYR A 308 73.90 -8.38 -2.69
C TYR A 308 74.92 -9.50 -2.89
N GLU A 309 75.31 -9.78 -4.13
CA GLU A 309 76.27 -10.82 -4.51
C GLU A 309 77.30 -10.25 -5.50
N GLU A 310 78.58 -10.56 -5.30
CA GLU A 310 79.64 -10.06 -6.19
C GLU A 310 79.85 -10.97 -7.42
N PRO A 311 80.25 -10.40 -8.58
CA PRO A 311 80.34 -8.96 -8.86
C PRO A 311 78.98 -8.35 -9.19
N GLY A 312 78.60 -7.29 -8.46
CA GLY A 312 77.60 -6.33 -8.91
C GLY A 312 76.15 -6.81 -9.06
N LYS A 313 75.63 -7.72 -8.21
CA LYS A 313 74.26 -8.27 -8.34
C LYS A 313 73.40 -8.05 -7.10
N ILE A 314 72.11 -7.82 -7.31
CA ILE A 314 71.06 -7.84 -6.30
C ILE A 314 70.17 -9.06 -6.60
N VAL A 315 70.04 -9.98 -5.65
CA VAL A 315 69.29 -11.24 -5.81
C VAL A 315 68.06 -11.23 -4.91
N ILE A 316 66.88 -11.28 -5.53
CA ILE A 316 65.56 -11.24 -4.89
C ILE A 316 64.96 -12.65 -4.92
N THR A 317 64.68 -13.23 -3.76
CA THR A 317 64.21 -14.62 -3.61
C THR A 317 62.85 -14.67 -2.90
N THR A 318 61.87 -15.39 -3.44
CA THR A 318 60.55 -15.59 -2.79
C THR A 318 60.62 -16.58 -1.63
N THR A 319 59.86 -16.33 -0.56
CA THR A 319 59.76 -17.24 0.60
C THR A 319 58.69 -18.31 0.45
N GLY A 320 57.75 -18.13 -0.48
CA GLY A 320 56.55 -18.96 -0.64
C GLY A 320 55.34 -18.49 0.16
N VAL A 321 55.45 -17.36 0.88
CA VAL A 321 54.35 -16.72 1.59
C VAL A 321 53.92 -15.48 0.80
N ILE A 322 52.64 -15.41 0.43
CA ILE A 322 52.10 -14.29 -0.38
C ILE A 322 51.12 -13.51 0.49
N PHE A 323 51.54 -12.33 0.95
CA PHE A 323 50.66 -11.38 1.63
C PHE A 323 50.08 -10.36 0.65
N GLU A 324 50.91 -9.86 -0.27
CA GLU A 324 50.58 -8.78 -1.20
C GLU A 324 51.09 -9.11 -2.63
N GLU A 325 50.50 -8.45 -3.62
CA GLU A 325 50.69 -8.77 -5.06
C GLU A 325 51.84 -7.96 -5.70
N GLN A 326 52.26 -6.88 -5.04
CA GLN A 326 53.35 -5.98 -5.43
C GLN A 326 54.06 -5.53 -4.15
N ILE A 327 55.40 -5.53 -4.19
CA ILE A 327 56.30 -5.22 -3.07
C ILE A 327 57.28 -4.14 -3.53
N THR A 328 57.48 -3.10 -2.71
CA THR A 328 58.44 -2.03 -2.96
C THR A 328 59.76 -2.35 -2.26
N LEU A 329 60.85 -2.37 -3.02
CA LEU A 329 62.21 -2.58 -2.53
C LEU A 329 63.08 -1.36 -2.81
N ILE A 330 63.85 -0.91 -1.83
CA ILE A 330 64.81 0.20 -1.94
C ILE A 330 66.21 -0.35 -1.72
N ALA A 331 67.07 -0.23 -2.73
CA ALA A 331 68.50 -0.53 -2.64
C ALA A 331 69.28 0.76 -2.33
N LYS A 332 70.25 0.70 -1.41
CA LYS A 332 71.01 1.85 -0.89
C LYS A 332 72.52 1.56 -0.83
N SER A 333 73.34 2.58 -1.04
CA SER A 333 74.79 2.55 -0.74
C SER A 333 75.09 3.31 0.54
N LYS A 334 76.18 2.93 1.22
CA LYS A 334 76.67 3.61 2.44
C LYS A 334 77.01 5.08 2.20
N SER A 335 77.35 5.44 0.97
CA SER A 335 77.58 6.81 0.51
C SER A 335 76.29 7.62 0.24
N ASN A 336 75.13 7.11 0.66
CA ASN A 336 73.78 7.69 0.51
C ASN A 336 73.28 7.84 -0.94
N THR A 337 73.62 6.91 -1.84
CA THR A 337 72.91 6.74 -3.13
C THR A 337 71.76 5.73 -2.93
N SER A 338 70.63 5.89 -3.61
CA SER A 338 69.51 4.93 -3.53
C SER A 338 68.78 4.72 -4.87
N SER A 339 68.09 3.59 -5.00
CA SER A 339 67.22 3.26 -6.14
C SER A 339 66.05 2.37 -5.72
N ILE A 340 64.89 2.53 -6.36
CA ILE A 340 63.65 1.80 -6.05
C ILE A 340 63.41 0.71 -7.10
N ILE A 341 62.93 -0.45 -6.64
CA ILE A 341 62.70 -1.68 -7.38
C ILE A 341 61.28 -2.18 -7.06
N SER A 342 60.44 -2.40 -8.08
CA SER A 342 59.11 -3.01 -7.90
C SER A 342 59.15 -4.53 -8.08
N VAL A 343 58.64 -5.30 -7.11
CA VAL A 343 58.65 -6.77 -7.11
C VAL A 343 57.22 -7.30 -7.14
N ASN A 344 56.79 -7.85 -8.27
CA ASN A 344 55.42 -8.35 -8.44
C ASN A 344 55.33 -9.87 -8.18
N LEU A 345 54.32 -10.32 -7.42
CA LEU A 345 54.11 -11.72 -7.05
C LEU A 345 52.85 -12.30 -7.70
N LEU A 346 53.04 -13.29 -8.57
CA LEU A 346 51.98 -13.97 -9.33
C LEU A 346 51.51 -15.25 -8.63
N TYR A 347 50.19 -15.49 -8.62
CA TYR A 347 49.53 -16.67 -8.02
C TYR A 347 48.33 -17.14 -8.85
N ASP A 348 47.84 -18.35 -8.57
CA ASP A 348 46.73 -18.97 -9.28
C ASP A 348 45.37 -18.70 -8.59
N VAL A 349 44.35 -18.35 -9.37
CA VAL A 349 42.96 -18.20 -8.89
C VAL A 349 42.29 -19.58 -8.79
N VAL A 350 41.64 -19.87 -7.66
CA VAL A 350 41.04 -21.18 -7.36
C VAL A 350 39.62 -21.00 -6.85
N SER A 351 38.63 -21.51 -7.58
CA SER A 351 37.23 -21.54 -7.13
C SER A 351 37.04 -22.50 -5.94
N PRO A 352 36.24 -22.14 -4.92
CA PRO A 352 35.81 -23.07 -3.87
C PRO A 352 34.91 -24.17 -4.45
N THR A 353 34.92 -25.35 -3.83
CA THR A 353 34.03 -26.47 -4.17
C THR A 353 33.30 -26.97 -2.92
N TYR A 354 32.01 -27.29 -3.05
CA TYR A 354 31.14 -27.67 -1.93
C TYR A 354 30.83 -29.17 -1.94
N ASP A 355 30.54 -29.76 -0.77
CA ASP A 355 30.13 -31.16 -0.67
C ASP A 355 28.65 -31.39 -1.06
N LYS A 356 27.82 -30.34 -0.99
CA LYS A 356 26.37 -30.38 -1.28
C LYS A 356 25.88 -29.06 -1.86
N THR A 357 25.06 -29.14 -2.91
CA THR A 357 24.36 -28.00 -3.53
C THR A 357 22.87 -27.93 -3.18
N ASN A 358 22.35 -28.92 -2.44
CA ASN A 358 20.97 -29.01 -1.97
C ASN A 358 20.93 -29.31 -0.46
N ILE A 359 20.16 -28.53 0.30
CA ILE A 359 19.95 -28.72 1.75
C ILE A 359 18.45 -28.77 2.04
N ASN A 360 17.99 -29.89 2.62
CA ASN A 360 16.71 -29.97 3.33
C ASN A 360 16.99 -29.86 4.83
N MET A 361 16.26 -29.01 5.53
CA MET A 361 16.38 -28.84 6.99
C MET A 361 15.03 -28.49 7.60
N GLU A 362 14.85 -28.70 8.90
CA GLU A 362 13.65 -28.22 9.60
C GLU A 362 13.82 -26.75 10.02
N ILE A 363 12.72 -26.05 10.35
CA ILE A 363 12.75 -24.74 11.04
C ILE A 363 13.53 -24.81 12.37
N ASN A 364 14.07 -23.68 12.81
CA ASN A 364 14.84 -23.55 14.06
C ASN A 364 15.99 -24.58 14.21
N SER A 365 16.61 -24.99 13.11
CA SER A 365 17.69 -25.99 13.06
C SER A 365 18.94 -25.45 12.35
N VAL A 366 20.04 -26.23 12.39
CA VAL A 366 21.33 -25.84 11.80
C VAL A 366 21.83 -26.93 10.85
N ALA A 367 22.21 -26.54 9.64
CA ALA A 367 22.85 -27.36 8.64
C ALA A 367 24.26 -26.83 8.32
N TYR A 368 25.13 -27.69 7.78
CA TYR A 368 26.50 -27.33 7.40
C TYR A 368 26.81 -27.84 5.99
N ILE A 369 27.58 -27.04 5.25
CA ILE A 369 28.14 -27.36 3.94
C ILE A 369 29.65 -27.26 4.06
N ASN A 370 30.39 -28.29 3.61
CA ASN A 370 31.84 -28.35 3.72
C ASN A 370 32.50 -27.83 2.44
N ILE A 371 33.50 -26.97 2.56
CA ILE A 371 34.32 -26.49 1.44
C ILE A 371 35.42 -27.53 1.20
N THR A 372 35.22 -28.41 0.22
CA THR A 372 36.02 -29.63 0.02
C THR A 372 37.46 -29.37 -0.43
N ASN A 373 37.75 -28.17 -0.91
CA ASN A 373 39.08 -27.73 -1.34
C ASN A 373 39.63 -26.55 -0.52
N TYR A 374 39.11 -26.29 0.70
CA TYR A 374 39.45 -25.11 1.51
C TYR A 374 40.97 -24.89 1.69
N ASN A 375 41.75 -25.97 1.83
CA ASN A 375 43.20 -25.92 1.96
C ASN A 375 43.96 -25.47 0.68
N LYS A 376 43.29 -25.36 -0.46
CA LYS A 376 43.82 -24.79 -1.72
C LYS A 376 43.48 -23.31 -1.91
N LEU A 377 42.64 -22.73 -1.05
CA LEU A 377 42.24 -21.32 -1.10
C LEU A 377 43.31 -20.45 -0.41
N LEU A 378 44.55 -20.54 -0.91
CA LEU A 378 45.77 -20.03 -0.26
C LEU A 378 45.86 -18.49 -0.17
N VAL A 379 45.00 -17.76 -0.89
CA VAL A 379 44.96 -16.29 -0.90
C VAL A 379 43.59 -15.83 -0.41
N ASN A 380 43.58 -14.77 0.41
CA ASN A 380 42.40 -14.25 1.09
C ASN A 380 41.22 -13.88 0.16
N LYS A 381 41.48 -13.62 -1.13
CA LYS A 381 40.50 -13.32 -2.19
C LYS A 381 39.79 -14.58 -2.74
N ASN A 382 40.37 -15.78 -2.61
CA ASN A 382 39.79 -17.06 -3.07
C ASN A 382 38.74 -17.63 -2.08
N LEU A 383 38.49 -16.97 -0.94
CA LEU A 383 37.58 -17.46 0.10
C LEU A 383 36.11 -17.03 -0.17
N PRO A 384 35.11 -17.91 0.00
CA PRO A 384 33.69 -17.61 -0.19
C PRO A 384 33.10 -16.79 0.95
N LYS A 385 33.51 -15.53 1.06
CA LYS A 385 33.11 -14.59 2.13
C LYS A 385 31.76 -13.93 1.87
N ASN A 386 31.39 -13.76 0.60
CA ASN A 386 30.19 -13.05 0.18
C ASN A 386 29.02 -14.04 0.08
N LEU A 387 28.24 -14.15 1.15
CA LEU A 387 27.10 -15.06 1.28
C LEU A 387 25.79 -14.26 1.23
N VAL A 388 24.95 -14.51 0.22
CA VAL A 388 23.65 -13.84 0.05
C VAL A 388 22.53 -14.87 0.10
N VAL A 389 21.59 -14.72 1.02
CA VAL A 389 20.40 -15.58 1.14
C VAL A 389 19.18 -14.89 0.52
N SER A 390 18.41 -15.61 -0.30
CA SER A 390 17.22 -15.06 -0.98
C SER A 390 16.06 -14.74 -0.04
N ASP A 391 15.98 -15.45 1.09
CA ASP A 391 14.95 -15.26 2.11
C ASP A 391 15.58 -15.20 3.51
N SER A 392 16.17 -14.04 3.81
CA SER A 392 16.77 -13.73 5.11
C SER A 392 15.77 -13.75 6.28
N SER A 393 14.46 -13.83 6.02
CA SER A 393 13.43 -14.03 7.05
C SER A 393 13.26 -15.51 7.44
N SER A 394 13.71 -16.46 6.63
CA SER A 394 13.56 -17.90 6.88
C SER A 394 14.87 -18.61 7.22
N PHE A 395 16.02 -18.14 6.72
CA PHE A 395 17.33 -18.66 7.11
C PHE A 395 18.43 -17.61 7.00
N SER A 396 19.59 -17.89 7.58
CA SER A 396 20.83 -17.14 7.42
C SER A 396 22.01 -18.08 7.19
N ALA A 397 23.07 -17.58 6.56
CA ALA A 397 24.30 -18.33 6.30
C ALA A 397 25.53 -17.54 6.72
N ILE A 398 26.53 -18.20 7.33
CA ILE A 398 27.84 -17.61 7.69
C ILE A 398 28.98 -18.57 7.35
N LEU A 399 30.15 -18.02 7.03
CA LEU A 399 31.38 -18.80 6.84
C LEU A 399 32.02 -19.06 8.22
N GLU A 400 32.11 -20.33 8.61
CA GLU A 400 32.61 -20.81 9.89
C GLU A 400 33.81 -21.75 9.66
N GLY A 401 34.97 -21.16 9.42
CA GLY A 401 36.19 -21.87 9.03
C GLY A 401 36.04 -22.52 7.64
N SER A 402 36.28 -23.84 7.55
CA SER A 402 36.15 -24.61 6.31
C SER A 402 34.71 -25.01 5.94
N LYS A 403 33.71 -24.41 6.60
CA LYS A 403 32.29 -24.74 6.41
C LYS A 403 31.43 -23.50 6.25
N ILE A 404 30.34 -23.62 5.52
CA ILE A 404 29.24 -22.65 5.58
C ILE A 404 28.18 -23.23 6.53
N LYS A 405 27.85 -22.47 7.57
CA LYS A 405 26.82 -22.78 8.56
C LYS A 405 25.52 -22.10 8.14
N ILE A 406 24.46 -22.87 7.95
CA ILE A 406 23.12 -22.38 7.63
C ILE A 406 22.22 -22.60 8.85
N THR A 407 21.56 -21.54 9.30
CA THR A 407 20.62 -21.59 10.44
C THR A 407 19.23 -21.19 9.94
N SER A 408 18.24 -22.05 10.14
CA SER A 408 16.84 -21.73 9.84
C SER A 408 16.16 -21.02 11.01
N LYS A 409 15.10 -20.28 10.69
CA LYS A 409 14.23 -19.56 11.61
C LYS A 409 12.88 -20.28 11.70
N ASP A 410 11.88 -19.65 12.31
CA ASP A 410 10.52 -20.15 12.57
C ASP A 410 9.60 -20.13 11.33
N LYS A 411 10.16 -20.12 10.12
CA LYS A 411 9.43 -19.95 8.86
C LYS A 411 9.80 -21.01 7.81
N VAL A 412 8.79 -21.70 7.31
CA VAL A 412 8.87 -22.61 6.16
C VAL A 412 9.16 -21.81 4.89
N SER A 413 10.17 -22.21 4.11
CA SER A 413 10.53 -21.52 2.86
C SER A 413 11.42 -22.38 1.96
N TYR A 414 11.32 -22.12 0.65
CA TYR A 414 12.24 -22.62 -0.35
C TYR A 414 13.00 -21.43 -0.94
N GLY A 415 14.31 -21.39 -0.75
CA GLY A 415 15.15 -20.26 -1.15
C GLY A 415 16.54 -20.69 -1.60
N THR A 416 17.36 -19.70 -1.94
CA THR A 416 18.73 -19.91 -2.39
C THR A 416 19.74 -19.25 -1.47
N LEU A 417 20.91 -19.87 -1.38
CA LEU A 417 22.15 -19.26 -0.90
C LEU A 417 23.05 -19.07 -2.12
N THR A 418 23.32 -17.83 -2.49
CA THR A 418 24.27 -17.48 -3.56
C THR A 418 25.60 -17.05 -2.94
N ILE A 419 26.70 -17.57 -3.48
CA ILE A 419 28.04 -17.50 -2.91
C ILE A 419 29.03 -16.92 -3.94
N TRP A 420 29.86 -15.97 -3.52
CA TRP A 420 30.88 -15.34 -4.35
C TRP A 420 32.26 -15.29 -3.68
N THR A 421 33.31 -15.21 -4.49
CA THR A 421 34.72 -15.01 -4.09
C THR A 421 35.32 -13.80 -4.79
N ASP A 422 36.07 -12.96 -4.08
CA ASP A 422 36.61 -11.69 -4.59
C ASP A 422 37.67 -11.87 -5.71
N ALA A 423 38.27 -13.06 -5.83
CA ALA A 423 39.25 -13.38 -6.88
C ALA A 423 38.64 -13.74 -8.25
N LEU A 424 37.32 -13.93 -8.32
CA LEU A 424 36.60 -14.21 -9.58
C LEU A 424 35.73 -13.02 -9.95
N THR A 425 35.49 -12.81 -11.24
CA THR A 425 34.55 -11.76 -11.69
C THR A 425 33.17 -12.01 -11.11
N SER A 426 32.39 -10.93 -10.93
CA SER A 426 31.00 -10.93 -10.40
C SER A 426 29.96 -11.56 -11.35
N SER A 427 30.39 -12.55 -12.13
CA SER A 427 29.61 -13.47 -12.95
C SER A 427 29.73 -14.92 -12.47
N TYR A 428 30.71 -15.27 -11.62
CA TYR A 428 30.89 -16.62 -11.07
C TYR A 428 30.27 -16.73 -9.68
N ALA A 429 28.93 -16.80 -9.65
CA ALA A 429 28.15 -17.11 -8.45
C ALA A 429 27.79 -18.59 -8.42
N GLU A 430 28.11 -19.31 -7.35
CA GLU A 430 27.53 -20.64 -7.12
C GLU A 430 26.27 -20.50 -6.27
N THR A 431 25.23 -21.27 -6.59
CA THR A 431 23.91 -21.17 -5.96
C THR A 431 23.48 -22.51 -5.38
N ILE A 432 23.19 -22.52 -4.09
CA ILE A 432 22.80 -23.68 -3.29
C ILE A 432 21.32 -23.54 -2.94
N LEU A 433 20.54 -24.61 -3.12
CA LEU A 433 19.11 -24.64 -2.83
C LEU A 433 18.88 -25.04 -1.37
N VAL A 434 18.09 -24.26 -0.64
CA VAL A 434 17.80 -24.43 0.80
C VAL A 434 16.28 -24.54 0.99
N ASN A 435 15.85 -25.71 1.48
CA ASN A 435 14.46 -26.06 1.71
C ASN A 435 14.22 -26.21 3.22
N VAL A 436 13.64 -25.19 3.83
CA VAL A 436 13.29 -25.14 5.26
C VAL A 436 11.86 -25.65 5.43
N GLN A 437 11.70 -26.79 6.09
CA GLN A 437 10.42 -27.47 6.29
C GLN A 437 9.93 -27.34 7.75
N ALA A 438 8.62 -27.39 7.98
CA ALA A 438 8.09 -27.55 9.33
C ALA A 438 8.25 -29.00 9.81
N PRO A 439 8.46 -29.27 11.12
CA PRO A 439 8.29 -30.59 11.68
C PRO A 439 6.85 -31.09 11.45
N SER A 440 6.68 -32.41 11.43
CA SER A 440 5.35 -33.03 11.31
C SER A 440 4.66 -33.04 12.69
N VAL A 441 3.64 -32.19 12.86
CA VAL A 441 2.94 -31.98 14.14
C VAL A 441 1.44 -32.20 13.94
N LYS A 442 0.83 -32.98 14.83
CA LYS A 442 -0.61 -33.23 14.86
C LYS A 442 -1.33 -31.98 15.39
N PHE A 443 -2.39 -31.54 14.72
CA PHE A 443 -3.30 -30.56 15.32
C PHE A 443 -3.99 -31.16 16.54
N GLN A 444 -4.23 -30.35 17.56
CA GLN A 444 -4.92 -30.76 18.78
C GLN A 444 -6.24 -30.00 18.90
N ILE A 445 -7.34 -30.72 19.02
CA ILE A 445 -8.62 -30.22 19.51
C ILE A 445 -9.05 -31.06 20.71
N LYS A 446 -9.91 -30.51 21.57
CA LYS A 446 -10.46 -31.23 22.73
C LYS A 446 -11.17 -32.51 22.28
N ASP A 447 -11.02 -33.60 23.03
CA ASP A 447 -11.70 -34.86 22.73
C ASP A 447 -13.20 -34.80 23.05
N ASN A 448 -13.97 -35.59 22.30
CA ASN A 448 -15.42 -35.78 22.47
C ASN A 448 -16.24 -34.46 22.45
N ILE A 449 -15.92 -33.54 21.54
CA ILE A 449 -16.71 -32.34 21.31
C ILE A 449 -18.08 -32.73 20.74
N ASN A 450 -19.12 -32.55 21.57
CA ASN A 450 -20.52 -32.51 21.16
C ASN A 450 -20.95 -31.05 21.10
N ILE A 451 -21.42 -30.60 19.94
CA ILE A 451 -21.97 -29.26 19.71
C ILE A 451 -23.47 -29.39 19.49
N SER A 452 -24.24 -28.48 20.09
CA SER A 452 -25.66 -28.28 19.79
C SER A 452 -25.85 -26.81 19.43
N MET A 453 -26.44 -26.55 18.26
CA MET A 453 -26.72 -25.21 17.76
C MET A 453 -28.09 -25.18 17.05
N ASN A 454 -28.59 -23.99 16.77
CA ASN A 454 -29.78 -23.79 15.94
C ASN A 454 -29.39 -23.67 14.46
N VAL A 455 -30.36 -23.81 13.55
CA VAL A 455 -30.18 -23.47 12.13
C VAL A 455 -29.65 -22.03 11.96
N PHE A 456 -28.74 -21.85 11.00
CA PHE A 456 -28.02 -20.60 10.71
C PHE A 456 -27.07 -20.05 11.79
N GLU A 457 -27.00 -20.67 12.98
CA GLU A 457 -26.05 -20.33 14.05
C GLU A 457 -24.61 -20.76 13.70
N GLU A 458 -23.61 -20.09 14.25
CA GLU A 458 -22.18 -20.39 14.04
C GLU A 458 -21.45 -20.54 15.39
N THR A 459 -20.55 -21.51 15.49
CA THR A 459 -19.69 -21.73 16.66
C THR A 459 -18.25 -22.02 16.25
N THR A 460 -17.33 -22.04 17.22
CA THR A 460 -15.89 -22.29 16.96
C THR A 460 -15.31 -23.37 17.87
N ILE A 461 -14.35 -24.12 17.33
CA ILE A 461 -13.50 -25.05 18.08
C ILE A 461 -12.07 -24.50 18.05
N ASP A 462 -11.46 -24.33 19.22
CA ASP A 462 -10.06 -23.93 19.35
C ASP A 462 -9.11 -25.08 18.98
N VAL A 463 -8.13 -24.80 18.12
CA VAL A 463 -6.99 -25.68 17.84
C VAL A 463 -5.91 -25.38 18.87
N LEU A 464 -5.84 -26.20 19.92
CA LEU A 464 -5.12 -25.95 21.16
C LEU A 464 -3.63 -25.66 20.96
N ASN A 465 -3.02 -26.24 19.93
CA ASN A 465 -1.62 -26.08 19.59
C ASN A 465 -1.36 -25.38 18.25
N TRP A 466 -2.26 -24.50 17.78
CA TRP A 466 -2.17 -23.88 16.44
C TRP A 466 -0.80 -23.24 16.10
N LYS A 467 -0.10 -22.70 17.11
CA LYS A 467 1.26 -22.13 16.97
C LYS A 467 2.33 -23.18 16.61
N GLU A 468 2.19 -24.41 17.10
CA GLU A 468 3.09 -25.54 16.85
C GLU A 468 2.88 -26.18 15.46
N LEU A 469 1.86 -25.73 14.70
CA LEU A 469 1.60 -26.24 13.35
C LEU A 469 2.45 -25.52 12.30
N TYR A 470 3.11 -24.41 12.68
CA TYR A 470 4.07 -23.64 11.89
C TYR A 470 3.56 -23.23 10.49
N ASN A 471 2.25 -22.98 10.38
CA ASN A 471 1.55 -22.64 9.14
C ASN A 471 1.72 -23.63 7.97
N ALA A 472 2.18 -24.86 8.24
CA ALA A 472 2.38 -25.87 7.22
C ALA A 472 1.06 -26.60 6.89
N ASP A 473 0.71 -26.66 5.61
CA ASP A 473 -0.56 -27.26 5.13
C ASP A 473 -0.66 -28.78 5.37
N LYS A 474 0.43 -29.42 5.81
CA LYS A 474 0.41 -30.79 6.35
C LYS A 474 -0.13 -30.89 7.78
N ASN A 475 0.10 -29.89 8.62
CA ASN A 475 -0.18 -29.96 10.06
C ASN A 475 -1.58 -29.41 10.43
N ILE A 476 -2.14 -28.51 9.62
CA ILE A 476 -3.40 -27.80 9.91
C ILE A 476 -4.66 -28.61 9.55
N PRO A 477 -5.80 -28.41 10.25
CA PRO A 477 -7.10 -28.93 9.80
C PRO A 477 -7.45 -28.38 8.42
N SER A 478 -7.68 -29.27 7.45
CA SER A 478 -7.86 -28.92 6.03
C SER A 478 -8.91 -29.75 5.30
N SER A 479 -9.36 -30.88 5.88
CA SER A 479 -10.47 -31.68 5.35
C SER A 479 -11.54 -31.87 6.41
N PHE A 480 -12.80 -31.78 5.99
CA PHE A 480 -13.97 -31.88 6.85
C PHE A 480 -14.98 -32.79 6.16
N LYS A 481 -15.13 -34.02 6.65
CA LYS A 481 -15.93 -35.08 6.02
C LYS A 481 -17.04 -35.56 6.92
N ASP A 482 -18.14 -36.05 6.36
CA ASP A 482 -19.16 -36.78 7.14
C ASP A 482 -18.83 -38.27 7.32
N SER A 483 -19.71 -39.01 8.00
CA SER A 483 -19.57 -40.45 8.24
C SER A 483 -19.49 -41.33 6.98
N ASN A 484 -19.86 -40.82 5.80
CA ASN A 484 -19.71 -41.53 4.52
C ASN A 484 -18.38 -41.20 3.83
N GLY A 485 -17.65 -40.19 4.32
CA GLY A 485 -16.43 -39.65 3.70
C GLY A 485 -16.66 -38.46 2.75
N ASP A 486 -17.91 -38.00 2.60
CA ASP A 486 -18.26 -36.86 1.74
C ASP A 486 -17.85 -35.52 2.36
N ASP A 487 -17.40 -34.58 1.52
CA ASP A 487 -17.06 -33.21 1.91
C ASP A 487 -18.29 -32.50 2.49
N ILE A 488 -18.21 -32.11 3.77
CA ILE A 488 -19.34 -31.58 4.52
C ILE A 488 -19.93 -30.33 3.89
N ASN A 489 -19.10 -29.49 3.27
CA ASN A 489 -19.51 -28.23 2.66
C ASN A 489 -20.41 -28.44 1.42
N LYS A 490 -20.37 -29.64 0.82
CA LYS A 490 -21.23 -30.05 -0.30
C LYS A 490 -22.56 -30.66 0.13
N SER A 491 -22.68 -31.09 1.39
CA SER A 491 -23.91 -31.69 1.94
C SER A 491 -25.08 -30.72 2.09
N GLY A 492 -24.78 -29.41 2.16
CA GLY A 492 -25.74 -28.37 2.51
C GLY A 492 -26.36 -28.54 3.89
N LYS A 493 -25.68 -29.20 4.84
CA LYS A 493 -26.08 -29.32 6.26
C LYS A 493 -25.32 -28.31 7.14
N LEU A 494 -24.03 -28.14 6.84
CA LEU A 494 -23.06 -27.32 7.58
C LEU A 494 -22.11 -26.64 6.59
N ALA A 495 -21.56 -25.49 6.96
CA ALA A 495 -20.30 -24.99 6.43
C ALA A 495 -19.21 -25.09 7.50
N ILE A 496 -18.04 -25.60 7.14
CA ILE A 496 -16.91 -25.82 8.05
C ILE A 496 -15.60 -25.41 7.37
N TYR A 497 -14.83 -24.56 8.06
CA TYR A 497 -13.53 -24.07 7.60
C TYR A 497 -12.59 -23.81 8.79
N TYR A 498 -11.27 -23.93 8.56
CA TYR A 498 -10.25 -23.53 9.54
C TYR A 498 -9.79 -22.10 9.26
N LYS A 499 -9.91 -21.22 10.25
CA LYS A 499 -9.47 -19.83 10.19
C LYS A 499 -8.11 -19.69 10.86
N ARG A 500 -7.06 -19.73 10.02
CA ARG A 500 -5.65 -19.82 10.41
C ARG A 500 -5.24 -18.77 11.45
N ASP A 501 -5.60 -17.51 11.24
CA ASP A 501 -5.16 -16.38 12.07
C ASP A 501 -5.82 -16.33 13.45
N GLU A 502 -6.95 -17.03 13.64
CA GLU A 502 -7.62 -17.15 14.94
C GLU A 502 -7.30 -18.47 15.66
N GLY A 503 -6.65 -19.43 14.97
CA GLY A 503 -6.42 -20.78 15.49
C GLY A 503 -7.72 -21.58 15.70
N LYS A 504 -8.79 -21.28 14.95
CA LYS A 504 -10.15 -21.81 15.17
C LYS A 504 -10.71 -22.54 13.97
N ILE A 505 -11.46 -23.63 14.22
CA ILE A 505 -12.34 -24.26 13.23
C ILE A 505 -13.74 -23.69 13.42
N HIS A 506 -14.26 -23.02 12.41
CA HIS A 506 -15.60 -22.47 12.38
C HIS A 506 -16.59 -23.52 11.88
N ILE A 507 -17.73 -23.66 12.55
CA ILE A 507 -18.80 -24.59 12.21
C ILE A 507 -20.11 -23.81 12.21
N LYS A 508 -20.75 -23.70 11.04
CA LYS A 508 -22.02 -22.98 10.85
C LYS A 508 -23.12 -23.92 10.37
N ALA A 509 -24.27 -23.90 11.05
CA ALA A 509 -25.48 -24.59 10.62
C ALA A 509 -26.08 -23.96 9.35
N MET A 510 -26.63 -24.83 8.49
CA MET A 510 -27.52 -24.42 7.41
C MET A 510 -28.99 -24.57 7.86
N ASP A 511 -29.89 -24.72 6.89
CA ASP A 511 -31.35 -24.91 7.05
C ASP A 511 -31.74 -26.29 7.61
N LYS A 512 -30.91 -27.32 7.42
CA LYS A 512 -31.25 -28.70 7.77
C LYS A 512 -30.97 -29.05 9.23
N ALA A 513 -32.03 -29.44 9.94
CA ALA A 513 -31.89 -30.13 11.23
C ALA A 513 -31.17 -31.48 11.06
N VAL A 514 -30.23 -31.77 11.96
CA VAL A 514 -29.51 -33.06 12.06
C VAL A 514 -29.26 -33.38 13.53
N TYR A 515 -29.18 -34.66 13.89
CA TYR A 515 -28.97 -35.11 15.27
C TYR A 515 -27.71 -35.96 15.39
N ASN A 516 -26.82 -35.61 16.32
CA ASN A 516 -25.60 -36.37 16.64
C ASN A 516 -24.74 -36.69 15.38
N PHE A 517 -24.67 -35.73 14.46
CA PHE A 517 -24.06 -35.88 13.15
C PHE A 517 -22.53 -35.85 13.26
N GLY A 518 -21.86 -36.91 12.80
CA GLY A 518 -20.42 -37.07 12.89
C GLY A 518 -19.66 -36.35 11.78
N ILE A 519 -18.63 -35.59 12.15
CA ILE A 519 -17.72 -34.88 11.25
C ILE A 519 -16.30 -35.33 11.56
N TRP A 520 -15.64 -35.93 10.59
CA TRP A 520 -14.21 -36.22 10.62
C TRP A 520 -13.43 -35.00 10.14
N ILE A 521 -12.66 -34.43 11.05
CA ILE A 521 -11.75 -33.32 10.81
C ILE A 521 -10.36 -33.92 10.62
N SER A 522 -9.69 -33.63 9.50
CA SER A 522 -8.34 -34.14 9.24
C SER A 522 -7.43 -33.14 8.53
N SER A 523 -6.14 -33.48 8.51
CA SER A 523 -5.00 -32.69 8.01
C SER A 523 -4.19 -33.57 7.07
N ASN A 524 -3.25 -33.03 6.28
CA ASN A 524 -2.39 -33.88 5.43
C ASN A 524 -1.22 -34.54 6.20
N TYR A 525 -1.30 -34.62 7.53
CA TYR A 525 -0.36 -35.32 8.39
C TYR A 525 -0.60 -36.83 8.33
N ILE A 526 0.45 -37.60 8.10
CA ILE A 526 0.42 -39.06 7.99
C ILE A 526 1.23 -39.69 9.13
N GLU A 527 0.63 -40.65 9.83
CA GLU A 527 1.25 -41.50 10.83
C GLU A 527 0.88 -42.96 10.53
N ASN A 528 1.86 -43.87 10.52
CA ASN A 528 1.65 -45.30 10.27
C ASN A 528 0.82 -45.59 8.98
N ASN A 529 1.12 -44.84 7.91
CA ASN A 529 0.41 -44.86 6.61
C ASN A 529 -1.10 -44.51 6.69
N LYS A 530 -1.53 -43.76 7.70
CA LYS A 530 -2.89 -43.23 7.84
C LYS A 530 -2.88 -41.73 8.10
N THR A 531 -3.86 -41.03 7.55
CA THR A 531 -4.16 -39.63 7.86
C THR A 531 -4.56 -39.49 9.33
N TYR A 532 -4.09 -38.44 10.01
CA TYR A 532 -4.56 -38.12 11.36
C TYR A 532 -5.90 -37.37 11.32
N GLU A 533 -6.90 -37.93 12.01
CA GLU A 533 -8.28 -37.45 12.00
C GLU A 533 -8.86 -37.37 13.43
N LYS A 534 -9.80 -36.45 13.66
CA LYS A 534 -10.56 -36.27 14.91
C LYS A 534 -12.06 -36.18 14.61
N LEU A 535 -12.88 -36.87 15.41
CA LEU A 535 -14.34 -36.84 15.30
C LEU A 535 -14.94 -35.73 16.17
N VAL A 536 -15.76 -34.88 15.54
CA VAL A 536 -16.65 -33.91 16.20
C VAL A 536 -18.09 -34.35 15.95
N LYS A 537 -19.00 -34.13 16.91
CA LYS A 537 -20.43 -34.40 16.78
C LYS A 537 -21.23 -33.10 16.84
N VAL A 538 -22.14 -32.90 15.89
CA VAL A 538 -23.00 -31.71 15.83
C VAL A 538 -24.48 -32.12 15.77
N SER A 539 -25.30 -31.48 16.60
CA SER A 539 -26.76 -31.44 16.43
C SER A 539 -27.17 -30.04 16.00
N ILE A 540 -27.97 -29.95 14.93
CA ILE A 540 -28.61 -28.73 14.47
C ILE A 540 -30.10 -28.86 14.74
N ASN A 541 -30.65 -27.93 15.52
CA ASN A 541 -32.06 -27.87 15.83
C ASN A 541 -32.74 -26.76 15.01
N ILE A 542 -33.97 -26.99 14.57
CA ILE A 542 -34.85 -25.90 14.13
C ILE A 542 -35.61 -25.45 15.38
N PRO A 543 -35.44 -24.20 15.86
CA PRO A 543 -36.13 -23.72 17.05
C PRO A 543 -37.65 -23.69 16.81
N ASP A 544 -38.41 -24.08 17.81
CA ASP A 544 -39.87 -24.22 17.70
C ASP A 544 -40.54 -22.88 18.05
N VAL A 545 -40.94 -22.12 17.03
CA VAL A 545 -41.44 -20.75 17.20
C VAL A 545 -42.86 -20.64 16.66
N THR A 546 -43.82 -20.39 17.55
CA THR A 546 -45.21 -20.06 17.18
C THR A 546 -45.25 -18.72 16.46
N PHE A 547 -45.92 -18.65 15.31
CA PHE A 547 -46.19 -17.39 14.63
C PHE A 547 -47.31 -16.62 15.34
N ASP A 548 -47.16 -15.30 15.43
CA ASP A 548 -48.22 -14.39 15.86
C ASP A 548 -48.69 -13.56 14.67
N VAL A 549 -50.00 -13.46 14.48
CA VAL A 549 -50.64 -12.82 13.32
C VAL A 549 -51.76 -11.89 13.78
N GLU A 550 -52.02 -10.84 13.00
CA GLU A 550 -53.17 -9.97 13.20
C GLU A 550 -54.48 -10.68 12.81
N SER A 551 -55.55 -10.41 13.55
CA SER A 551 -56.87 -10.93 13.20
C SER A 551 -57.36 -10.33 11.87
N PRO A 552 -57.80 -11.15 10.89
CA PRO A 552 -58.48 -10.65 9.71
C PRO A 552 -59.78 -9.97 10.10
N LYS A 553 -60.20 -9.01 9.27
CA LYS A 553 -61.46 -8.28 9.43
C LYS A 553 -62.51 -8.85 8.47
N ASP A 554 -63.77 -8.49 8.72
CA ASP A 554 -64.82 -8.57 7.72
C ASP A 554 -64.35 -7.95 6.40
N MET A 555 -64.59 -8.63 5.27
CA MET A 555 -64.17 -8.17 3.95
C MET A 555 -65.33 -8.24 2.95
N LEU A 556 -65.35 -7.31 1.99
CA LEU A 556 -66.32 -7.37 0.89
C LEU A 556 -65.91 -8.45 -0.12
N VAL A 557 -66.89 -9.01 -0.85
CA VAL A 557 -66.58 -9.80 -2.05
C VAL A 557 -65.70 -9.01 -3.02
N ASN A 558 -64.83 -9.72 -3.73
CA ASN A 558 -63.91 -9.18 -4.74
C ASN A 558 -62.88 -8.18 -4.17
N SER A 559 -62.73 -8.13 -2.84
CA SER A 559 -61.68 -7.35 -2.16
C SER A 559 -60.49 -8.23 -1.73
N GLN A 560 -59.39 -7.58 -1.33
CA GLN A 560 -58.24 -8.21 -0.68
C GLN A 560 -57.99 -7.54 0.67
N GLN A 561 -57.48 -8.31 1.64
CA GLN A 561 -56.90 -7.80 2.88
C GLN A 561 -55.50 -8.39 3.09
N THR A 562 -54.72 -7.78 3.99
CA THR A 562 -53.38 -8.25 4.35
C THR A 562 -53.24 -8.15 5.86
N ILE A 563 -52.91 -9.26 6.51
CA ILE A 563 -52.73 -9.36 7.97
C ILE A 563 -51.26 -9.57 8.29
N LYS A 564 -50.70 -8.74 9.17
CA LYS A 564 -49.26 -8.78 9.48
C LYS A 564 -48.89 -9.99 10.33
N ILE A 565 -47.72 -10.56 10.08
CA ILE A 565 -47.09 -11.54 10.98
C ILE A 565 -46.24 -10.73 11.97
N LYS A 566 -46.71 -10.59 13.21
CA LYS A 566 -46.16 -9.64 14.20
C LYS A 566 -44.73 -9.98 14.61
N ASN A 567 -44.39 -11.26 14.64
CA ASN A 567 -43.08 -11.79 15.03
C ASN A 567 -42.27 -12.40 13.87
N PHE A 568 -42.51 -11.96 12.62
CA PHE A 568 -41.90 -12.57 11.42
C PHE A 568 -40.36 -12.73 11.51
N SER A 569 -39.65 -11.73 12.06
CA SER A 569 -38.20 -11.76 12.26
C SER A 569 -37.71 -12.83 13.25
N SER A 570 -38.59 -13.37 14.10
CA SER A 570 -38.29 -14.50 14.99
C SER A 570 -38.54 -15.86 14.34
N LEU A 571 -39.22 -15.92 13.19
CA LEU A 571 -39.51 -17.15 12.45
C LEU A 571 -38.32 -17.52 11.55
N ILE A 572 -37.13 -17.71 12.13
CA ILE A 572 -35.85 -17.82 11.40
C ILE A 572 -35.74 -18.99 10.40
N HIS A 573 -36.75 -19.87 10.33
CA HIS A 573 -36.78 -21.03 9.46
C HIS A 573 -38.20 -21.32 8.96
N GLU A 574 -38.32 -21.72 7.70
CA GLU A 574 -39.61 -21.80 6.99
C GLU A 574 -40.63 -22.77 7.60
N ASN A 575 -40.19 -23.80 8.33
CA ASN A 575 -41.06 -24.69 9.11
C ASN A 575 -42.02 -23.95 10.05
N ASN A 576 -41.63 -22.76 10.53
CA ASN A 576 -42.40 -21.94 11.46
C ASN A 576 -43.27 -20.89 10.74
N TYR A 577 -43.09 -20.69 9.43
CA TYR A 577 -43.89 -19.71 8.67
C TYR A 577 -45.35 -20.14 8.57
N PRO A 578 -46.32 -19.21 8.73
CA PRO A 578 -47.74 -19.47 8.49
C PRO A 578 -48.05 -19.55 7.00
N SER A 579 -47.71 -20.68 6.37
CA SER A 579 -47.82 -20.90 4.92
C SER A 579 -48.90 -21.90 4.50
N GLU A 580 -49.52 -22.61 5.44
CA GLU A 580 -50.63 -23.53 5.16
C GLU A 580 -51.96 -23.00 5.69
N PHE A 581 -53.04 -23.23 4.94
CA PHE A 581 -54.35 -22.61 5.17
C PHE A 581 -55.46 -23.65 5.01
N SER A 582 -56.42 -23.63 5.94
CA SER A 582 -57.65 -24.41 5.89
C SER A 582 -58.85 -23.48 6.06
N TYR A 583 -59.97 -23.86 5.44
CA TYR A 583 -61.13 -23.03 5.20
C TYR A 583 -62.40 -23.78 5.64
N SER A 584 -63.34 -23.13 6.33
CA SER A 584 -64.66 -23.76 6.61
C SER A 584 -65.44 -24.05 5.33
N VAL A 585 -65.29 -23.21 4.30
CA VAL A 585 -65.94 -23.38 2.99
C VAL A 585 -64.91 -23.15 1.87
N ASN A 586 -64.62 -24.20 1.10
CA ASN A 586 -63.63 -24.12 0.03
C ASN A 586 -64.09 -23.19 -1.11
N GLY A 587 -63.17 -22.32 -1.55
CA GLY A 587 -63.37 -21.44 -2.71
C GLY A 587 -64.15 -20.14 -2.43
N VAL A 588 -64.33 -19.75 -1.16
CA VAL A 588 -64.84 -18.39 -0.81
C VAL A 588 -63.70 -17.36 -0.77
N ILE A 589 -62.54 -17.78 -0.24
CA ILE A 589 -61.30 -17.00 -0.23
C ILE A 589 -60.12 -17.83 -0.71
N LYS A 590 -59.01 -17.15 -1.02
CA LYS A 590 -57.66 -17.72 -1.08
C LYS A 590 -56.79 -16.95 -0.08
N ALA A 591 -56.06 -17.64 0.78
CA ALA A 591 -54.99 -17.08 1.60
C ALA A 591 -53.62 -17.53 1.07
N GLU A 592 -52.61 -16.66 1.15
CA GLU A 592 -51.21 -16.98 0.82
C GLU A 592 -50.22 -16.16 1.65
N LEU A 593 -49.04 -16.74 1.90
CA LEU A 593 -47.93 -16.06 2.58
C LEU A 593 -47.15 -15.19 1.60
N SER A 594 -47.03 -13.90 1.89
CA SER A 594 -46.14 -12.98 1.18
C SER A 594 -44.91 -12.68 2.05
N LEU A 595 -43.77 -13.27 1.67
CA LEU A 595 -42.49 -13.05 2.37
C LEU A 595 -42.04 -11.59 2.27
N ASP A 596 -42.18 -10.96 1.11
CA ASP A 596 -41.80 -9.55 0.87
C ASP A 596 -42.58 -8.57 1.77
N LYS A 597 -43.86 -8.87 2.03
CA LYS A 597 -44.74 -8.07 2.91
C LYS A 597 -44.68 -8.50 4.37
N GLN A 598 -44.02 -9.61 4.70
CA GLN A 598 -43.99 -10.22 6.04
C GLN A 598 -45.41 -10.46 6.60
N ALA A 599 -46.31 -10.90 5.72
CA ALA A 599 -47.76 -10.88 5.96
C ALA A 599 -48.49 -11.99 5.19
N ILE A 600 -49.69 -12.32 5.63
CA ILE A 600 -50.61 -13.19 4.88
C ILE A 600 -51.56 -12.30 4.08
N VAL A 601 -51.68 -12.55 2.79
CA VAL A 601 -52.64 -11.87 1.90
C VAL A 601 -53.85 -12.77 1.73
N ILE A 602 -55.04 -12.19 1.89
CA ILE A 602 -56.32 -12.88 1.76
C ILE A 602 -57.14 -12.21 0.67
N TYR A 603 -57.54 -12.97 -0.34
CA TYR A 603 -58.36 -12.54 -1.47
C TYR A 603 -59.75 -13.19 -1.37
N SER A 604 -60.82 -12.42 -1.57
CA SER A 604 -62.12 -13.00 -1.88
C SER A 604 -62.10 -13.58 -3.30
N ILE A 605 -62.72 -14.75 -3.48
CA ILE A 605 -62.93 -15.37 -4.78
C ILE A 605 -64.27 -14.87 -5.36
N ASP A 606 -64.26 -14.55 -6.66
CA ASP A 606 -65.28 -13.73 -7.31
C ASP A 606 -66.72 -14.17 -7.01
N GLY A 607 -67.52 -13.21 -6.53
CA GLY A 607 -68.95 -13.36 -6.27
C GLY A 607 -69.33 -14.27 -5.10
N ARG A 608 -68.37 -14.94 -4.44
CA ARG A 608 -68.60 -15.88 -3.33
C ARG A 608 -68.45 -15.22 -1.96
N TYR A 609 -69.38 -15.53 -1.08
CA TYR A 609 -69.55 -14.95 0.24
C TYR A 609 -69.83 -16.05 1.28
N CYS A 610 -69.61 -15.74 2.56
CA CYS A 610 -69.85 -16.67 3.66
C CYS A 610 -69.95 -15.88 4.98
N GLU A 611 -71.01 -16.17 5.74
CA GLU A 611 -71.20 -15.73 7.12
C GLU A 611 -70.38 -16.62 8.08
N ASN A 612 -69.76 -16.04 9.10
CA ASN A 612 -68.93 -16.73 10.10
C ASN A 612 -67.82 -17.60 9.49
N PHE A 613 -67.20 -17.14 8.39
CA PHE A 613 -66.15 -17.87 7.69
C PHE A 613 -64.97 -18.16 8.62
N GLU A 614 -64.54 -19.42 8.70
CA GLU A 614 -63.41 -19.82 9.53
C GLU A 614 -62.15 -20.00 8.67
N LEU A 615 -61.13 -19.19 8.94
CA LEU A 615 -59.78 -19.36 8.42
C LEU A 615 -58.90 -19.97 9.52
N THR A 616 -58.34 -21.15 9.26
CA THR A 616 -57.30 -21.74 10.13
C THR A 616 -55.96 -21.67 9.41
N ILE A 617 -55.01 -20.96 10.01
CA ILE A 617 -53.64 -20.80 9.53
C ILE A 617 -52.77 -21.81 10.28
N TYR A 618 -51.86 -22.48 9.57
CA TYR A 618 -50.92 -23.45 10.11
C TYR A 618 -49.48 -23.06 9.75
N SER A 619 -48.54 -23.40 10.63
CA SER A 619 -47.12 -23.38 10.30
C SER A 619 -46.82 -24.44 9.22
N LYS A 620 -45.79 -24.23 8.38
CA LYS A 620 -45.40 -25.20 7.33
C LYS A 620 -45.15 -26.62 7.87
N ASN A 621 -44.75 -26.76 9.13
CA ASN A 621 -44.57 -28.05 9.83
C ASN A 621 -45.82 -28.56 10.59
N LYS A 622 -46.95 -27.86 10.53
CA LYS A 622 -48.24 -28.14 11.21
C LYS A 622 -48.22 -28.20 12.74
N LYS A 623 -47.11 -27.84 13.39
CA LYS A 623 -47.04 -27.79 14.86
C LYS A 623 -47.92 -26.69 15.47
N HIS A 624 -47.93 -25.52 14.84
CA HIS A 624 -48.63 -24.34 15.33
C HIS A 624 -49.83 -24.05 14.43
N SER A 625 -50.93 -23.62 15.03
CA SER A 625 -52.09 -23.13 14.29
C SER A 625 -52.76 -21.95 14.97
N THR A 626 -53.51 -21.15 14.22
CA THR A 626 -54.34 -20.07 14.73
C THR A 626 -55.61 -20.00 13.90
N LYS A 627 -56.76 -19.83 14.56
CA LYS A 627 -58.08 -19.87 13.94
C LYS A 627 -58.80 -18.54 14.11
N PHE A 628 -59.35 -18.02 13.03
CA PHE A 628 -60.08 -16.75 12.98
C PHE A 628 -61.48 -16.91 12.41
N LYS A 629 -62.39 -16.01 12.78
CA LYS A 629 -63.74 -15.85 12.23
C LYS A 629 -63.94 -14.42 11.73
N PHE A 630 -64.50 -14.29 10.54
CA PHE A 630 -64.92 -13.02 9.92
C PHE A 630 -65.94 -13.29 8.81
N ASP A 631 -66.69 -12.29 8.38
CA ASP A 631 -67.59 -12.44 7.22
C ASP A 631 -66.89 -12.07 5.91
N VAL A 632 -67.20 -12.84 4.86
CA VAL A 632 -66.94 -12.46 3.47
C VAL A 632 -68.27 -12.00 2.90
N ILE A 633 -68.45 -10.69 2.77
CA ILE A 633 -69.74 -10.01 2.63
C ILE A 633 -70.06 -9.74 1.15
N LYS A 634 -71.17 -10.31 0.66
CA LYS A 634 -71.85 -9.83 -0.55
C LYS A 634 -73.02 -8.98 -0.14
N LYS A 635 -73.06 -7.72 -0.59
CA LYS A 635 -74.20 -6.84 -0.34
C LYS A 635 -75.32 -7.11 -1.36
N PHE A 636 -76.48 -7.51 -0.87
CA PHE A 636 -77.68 -7.74 -1.66
C PHE A 636 -78.58 -6.51 -1.62
N ASN A 637 -78.95 -6.01 -2.79
CA ASN A 637 -79.99 -4.99 -2.92
C ASN A 637 -81.35 -5.66 -2.68
N LEU A 638 -82.12 -5.19 -1.69
CA LEU A 638 -83.41 -5.80 -1.32
C LEU A 638 -84.40 -5.82 -2.50
N ASN A 639 -84.30 -4.86 -3.44
CA ASN A 639 -85.18 -4.80 -4.62
C ASN A 639 -84.91 -5.91 -5.65
N ASP A 640 -83.74 -6.57 -5.59
CA ASP A 640 -83.34 -7.64 -6.52
C ASP A 640 -83.70 -9.05 -5.98
N LEU A 641 -84.30 -9.11 -4.79
CA LEU A 641 -84.77 -10.34 -4.14
C LEU A 641 -86.19 -10.71 -4.57
N ASN A 642 -86.69 -11.88 -4.14
CA ASN A 642 -88.08 -12.24 -4.37
C ASN A 642 -89.01 -11.41 -3.47
N LYS A 643 -89.98 -10.72 -4.09
CA LYS A 643 -90.85 -9.72 -3.47
C LYS A 643 -92.30 -10.18 -3.26
N SER A 644 -92.71 -11.31 -3.85
CA SER A 644 -94.07 -11.82 -3.69
C SER A 644 -94.10 -12.86 -2.57
N LEU A 645 -94.71 -12.50 -1.44
CA LEU A 645 -94.84 -13.38 -0.27
C LEU A 645 -96.02 -14.37 -0.42
N GLY A 646 -96.95 -14.07 -1.34
CA GLY A 646 -98.17 -14.85 -1.56
C GLY A 646 -99.25 -14.58 -0.51
N ASN A 647 -100.00 -15.62 -0.14
CA ASN A 647 -101.04 -15.53 0.88
C ASN A 647 -100.44 -15.56 2.30
N MET A 648 -100.96 -14.72 3.18
CA MET A 648 -100.52 -14.51 4.56
C MET A 648 -101.61 -14.90 5.57
N SER A 649 -101.20 -15.40 6.73
CA SER A 649 -102.08 -15.71 7.88
C SER A 649 -102.57 -14.47 8.61
N ASP A 650 -101.79 -13.39 8.59
CA ASP A 650 -101.93 -12.18 9.39
C ASP A 650 -101.07 -11.04 8.80
N ARG A 651 -101.16 -9.83 9.40
CA ARG A 651 -100.36 -8.65 9.05
C ARG A 651 -99.21 -8.39 10.05
N GLU A 652 -98.80 -9.37 10.84
CA GLU A 652 -97.74 -9.17 11.83
C GLU A 652 -96.35 -9.13 11.22
N ASP A 653 -95.48 -8.32 11.82
CA ASP A 653 -94.12 -8.09 11.34
C ASP A 653 -93.33 -9.39 11.23
N ASN A 654 -93.43 -10.24 12.26
CA ASN A 654 -92.70 -11.50 12.31
C ASN A 654 -93.13 -12.43 11.17
N SER A 655 -94.44 -12.55 10.92
CA SER A 655 -94.97 -13.37 9.81
C SER A 655 -94.46 -12.86 8.45
N ILE A 656 -94.42 -11.55 8.25
CA ILE A 656 -93.89 -10.92 7.02
C ILE A 656 -92.37 -11.17 6.87
N ARG A 657 -91.57 -11.04 7.95
CA ARG A 657 -90.13 -11.36 7.93
C ARG A 657 -89.89 -12.83 7.65
N ASP A 658 -90.56 -13.72 8.37
CA ASP A 658 -90.43 -15.17 8.25
C ASP A 658 -90.76 -15.61 6.82
N LYS A 659 -91.83 -15.08 6.23
CA LYS A 659 -92.20 -15.36 4.83
C LYS A 659 -91.19 -14.83 3.82
N PHE A 660 -90.68 -13.61 4.03
CA PHE A 660 -89.64 -13.01 3.18
C PHE A 660 -88.29 -13.73 3.29
N TYR A 661 -87.93 -14.25 4.47
CA TYR A 661 -86.82 -15.17 4.67
C TYR A 661 -87.08 -16.50 3.93
N ASP A 662 -88.25 -17.12 4.10
CA ASP A 662 -88.52 -18.46 3.56
C ASP A 662 -88.42 -18.54 2.02
N ILE A 663 -88.80 -17.45 1.32
CA ILE A 663 -88.67 -17.36 -0.15
C ILE A 663 -87.27 -16.94 -0.62
N ASN A 664 -86.43 -16.37 0.25
CA ASN A 664 -85.08 -15.87 -0.06
C ASN A 664 -83.95 -16.65 0.64
N LYS A 665 -84.23 -17.68 1.45
CA LYS A 665 -83.25 -18.49 2.19
C LYS A 665 -82.19 -19.18 1.32
N ASN A 666 -82.43 -19.28 0.01
CA ASN A 666 -81.45 -19.71 -0.99
C ASN A 666 -80.23 -18.76 -1.09
N LEU A 667 -80.29 -17.57 -0.48
CA LEU A 667 -79.14 -16.70 -0.23
C LEU A 667 -78.16 -17.25 0.82
N GLY A 668 -78.49 -18.32 1.57
CA GLY A 668 -77.57 -18.93 2.54
C GLY A 668 -77.15 -18.03 3.71
N LEU A 669 -77.89 -16.95 3.97
CA LEU A 669 -77.72 -16.05 5.12
C LEU A 669 -78.61 -16.52 6.29
N SER A 670 -78.14 -16.37 7.52
CA SER A 670 -78.90 -16.72 8.72
C SER A 670 -80.18 -15.88 8.87
N LYS A 671 -81.20 -16.46 9.54
CA LYS A 671 -82.47 -15.76 9.82
C LYS A 671 -82.25 -14.46 10.61
N GLU A 672 -81.27 -14.42 11.52
CA GLU A 672 -80.94 -13.25 12.34
C GLU A 672 -80.64 -11.98 11.51
N ILE A 673 -80.07 -12.15 10.31
CA ILE A 673 -79.81 -11.06 9.36
C ILE A 673 -81.14 -10.49 8.78
N PHE A 674 -82.14 -11.34 8.58
CA PHE A 674 -83.49 -10.97 8.14
C PHE A 674 -84.37 -10.44 9.29
N ASP A 675 -84.21 -10.95 10.52
CA ASP A 675 -84.89 -10.43 11.71
C ASP A 675 -84.57 -8.95 11.97
N GLY A 676 -83.40 -8.49 11.49
CA GLY A 676 -82.99 -7.09 11.50
C GLY A 676 -83.67 -6.16 10.48
N ILE A 677 -84.59 -6.66 9.66
CA ILE A 677 -85.36 -5.89 8.68
C ILE A 677 -86.57 -5.22 9.37
N GLU A 678 -86.70 -3.91 9.23
CA GLU A 678 -87.89 -3.16 9.62
C GLU A 678 -88.98 -3.27 8.55
N ILE A 679 -90.24 -3.32 8.99
CA ILE A 679 -91.41 -3.33 8.14
C ILE A 679 -92.23 -2.07 8.42
N SER A 680 -92.62 -1.38 7.36
CA SER A 680 -93.44 -0.16 7.40
C SER A 680 -94.51 -0.19 6.29
N ASN A 681 -95.41 0.79 6.29
CA ASN A 681 -96.45 0.94 5.25
C ASN A 681 -97.33 -0.31 5.03
N LYS A 682 -97.62 -1.07 6.09
CA LYS A 682 -98.36 -2.35 6.02
C LYS A 682 -99.82 -2.14 5.59
N THR A 683 -100.16 -2.57 4.37
CA THR A 683 -101.54 -2.61 3.83
C THR A 683 -102.10 -4.04 3.89
N TYR A 684 -103.25 -4.29 3.25
CA TYR A 684 -103.75 -5.64 2.95
C TYR A 684 -103.03 -6.33 1.78
N LEU A 685 -102.29 -5.58 0.95
CA LEU A 685 -101.70 -6.05 -0.31
C LEU A 685 -100.15 -6.03 -0.34
N GLY A 686 -99.51 -5.49 0.69
CA GLY A 686 -98.06 -5.32 0.71
C GLY A 686 -97.55 -4.40 1.81
N ALA A 687 -96.22 -4.33 1.95
CA ALA A 687 -95.50 -3.51 2.91
C ALA A 687 -94.14 -3.05 2.35
N THR A 688 -93.48 -2.11 3.02
CA THR A 688 -92.09 -1.70 2.74
C THR A 688 -91.14 -2.33 3.74
N LEU A 689 -90.08 -2.99 3.26
CA LEU A 689 -89.02 -3.61 4.05
C LEU A 689 -87.72 -2.80 3.92
N GLU A 690 -87.03 -2.52 5.02
CA GLU A 690 -85.72 -1.87 5.05
C GLU A 690 -84.77 -2.54 6.05
N ALA A 691 -83.52 -2.77 5.67
CA ALA A 691 -82.50 -3.30 6.59
C ALA A 691 -82.14 -2.26 7.67
N LYS A 692 -82.60 -2.43 8.92
CA LYS A 692 -82.45 -1.41 9.97
C LYS A 692 -81.22 -1.62 10.87
N THR A 693 -80.99 -2.84 11.34
CA THR A 693 -79.90 -3.17 12.29
C THR A 693 -78.52 -3.13 11.63
N SER A 694 -77.45 -3.03 12.43
CA SER A 694 -76.07 -3.11 11.93
C SER A 694 -75.76 -4.42 11.20
N LEU A 695 -76.34 -5.55 11.67
CA LEU A 695 -76.20 -6.86 11.04
C LEU A 695 -76.92 -6.92 9.68
N SER A 696 -78.17 -6.46 9.61
CA SER A 696 -78.90 -6.40 8.33
C SER A 696 -78.22 -5.44 7.34
N LYS A 697 -77.76 -4.26 7.77
CA LYS A 697 -77.00 -3.28 6.95
C LYS A 697 -75.62 -3.74 6.51
N LYS A 698 -75.07 -4.80 7.12
CA LYS A 698 -73.86 -5.49 6.66
C LYS A 698 -74.13 -6.16 5.32
N TRP A 699 -75.23 -6.90 5.23
CA TRP A 699 -75.58 -7.80 4.12
C TRP A 699 -76.57 -7.21 3.10
N PHE A 700 -77.40 -6.24 3.49
CA PHE A 700 -78.47 -5.69 2.66
C PHE A 700 -78.27 -4.20 2.34
N LEU A 701 -78.88 -3.78 1.23
CA LEU A 701 -78.93 -2.39 0.74
C LEU A 701 -80.34 -2.02 0.28
N ASN A 702 -80.64 -0.71 0.36
CA ASN A 702 -81.91 -0.09 -0.03
C ASN A 702 -83.11 -0.58 0.79
N SER A 703 -84.30 -0.09 0.42
CA SER A 703 -85.59 -0.63 0.84
C SER A 703 -86.29 -1.32 -0.34
N VAL A 704 -87.31 -2.12 -0.05
CA VAL A 704 -88.11 -2.83 -1.05
C VAL A 704 -89.58 -2.83 -0.70
N GLN A 705 -90.46 -2.75 -1.69
CA GLN A 705 -91.89 -3.02 -1.52
C GLN A 705 -92.15 -4.50 -1.81
N VAL A 706 -92.77 -5.20 -0.87
CA VAL A 706 -93.21 -6.61 -1.03
C VAL A 706 -94.72 -6.67 -1.22
N GLU A 707 -95.16 -7.67 -1.98
CA GLU A 707 -96.55 -7.94 -2.33
C GLU A 707 -97.05 -9.17 -1.58
N TYR A 708 -98.24 -9.08 -0.99
CA TYR A 708 -98.87 -10.20 -0.29
C TYR A 708 -100.40 -10.10 -0.35
N TYR A 709 -101.10 -11.13 0.13
CA TYR A 709 -102.56 -11.13 0.25
C TYR A 709 -102.97 -11.58 1.66
N PHE A 710 -103.72 -10.74 2.36
CA PHE A 710 -104.30 -11.06 3.67
C PHE A 710 -105.84 -11.02 3.59
N PRO A 711 -106.58 -12.08 3.98
CA PRO A 711 -108.04 -12.10 3.91
C PRO A 711 -108.67 -11.03 4.82
N ILE A 712 -109.63 -10.27 4.28
CA ILE A 712 -110.40 -9.31 5.07
C ILE A 712 -111.54 -10.07 5.75
N LYS A 713 -111.48 -10.24 7.08
CA LYS A 713 -112.56 -10.79 7.90
C LYS A 713 -112.79 -9.91 9.11
N ASN A 714 -113.99 -9.32 9.21
CA ASN A 714 -114.38 -8.41 10.28
C ASN A 714 -115.54 -8.99 11.07
N ASN A 715 -115.45 -8.93 12.40
CA ASN A 715 -116.55 -9.30 13.29
C ASN A 715 -117.50 -8.12 13.54
N HIS A 716 -118.76 -8.48 13.75
CA HIS A 716 -119.88 -7.59 13.97
C HIS A 716 -120.71 -8.13 15.15
N ASP A 717 -121.34 -7.24 15.91
CA ASP A 717 -122.23 -7.60 17.01
C ASP A 717 -123.41 -6.61 17.03
N VAL A 718 -124.25 -6.72 16.00
CA VAL A 718 -125.30 -5.76 15.69
C VAL A 718 -126.56 -6.51 15.27
N THR A 719 -127.70 -6.20 15.92
CA THR A 719 -128.96 -6.94 15.75
C THR A 719 -130.12 -5.98 15.44
N THR A 720 -131.03 -6.36 14.53
CA THR A 720 -132.29 -5.62 14.32
C THR A 720 -133.26 -5.95 15.46
N ASP A 721 -133.34 -5.12 16.49
CA ASP A 721 -134.25 -5.37 17.61
C ASP A 721 -135.69 -4.88 17.33
N TRP A 722 -136.66 -5.49 18.00
CA TRP A 722 -138.11 -5.21 17.87
C TRP A 722 -138.69 -4.81 19.22
N ASN A 723 -139.73 -3.98 19.24
CA ASN A 723 -140.28 -3.48 20.50
C ASN A 723 -141.31 -4.46 21.09
N PRO A 724 -141.16 -4.90 22.36
CA PRO A 724 -142.12 -5.77 23.05
C PRO A 724 -143.58 -5.28 23.03
N ASP A 725 -143.82 -3.98 22.87
CA ASP A 725 -145.16 -3.37 22.85
C ASP A 725 -145.86 -3.35 21.47
N ASP A 726 -145.24 -3.83 20.39
CA ASP A 726 -145.72 -3.73 18.99
C ASP A 726 -146.99 -4.58 18.65
N TYR A 727 -147.82 -4.91 19.64
CA TYR A 727 -149.04 -5.70 19.48
C TYR A 727 -150.06 -5.04 18.55
N SER A 728 -150.57 -5.82 17.60
CA SER A 728 -151.72 -5.44 16.78
C SER A 728 -152.98 -6.20 17.21
N ASN A 729 -154.06 -5.45 17.40
CA ASN A 729 -155.44 -5.93 17.49
C ASN A 729 -156.22 -5.63 16.18
N LYS A 730 -155.52 -5.55 15.05
CA LYS A 730 -156.07 -5.42 13.70
C LYS A 730 -155.95 -6.75 12.94
N ASN A 731 -156.83 -6.97 11.97
CA ASN A 731 -156.79 -8.15 11.10
C ASN A 731 -155.57 -8.22 10.17
N GLN A 732 -154.87 -7.10 9.98
CA GLN A 732 -153.58 -7.07 9.30
C GLN A 732 -152.59 -6.29 10.18
N ALA A 733 -151.38 -6.84 10.37
CA ALA A 733 -150.32 -6.25 11.18
C ALA A 733 -148.98 -6.28 10.44
N LYS A 734 -148.10 -5.32 10.75
CA LYS A 734 -146.76 -5.25 10.17
C LYS A 734 -145.78 -4.61 11.15
N ASN A 735 -144.84 -5.41 11.66
CA ASN A 735 -143.65 -4.94 12.35
C ASN A 735 -142.52 -4.72 11.33
N THR A 736 -141.58 -3.82 11.59
CA THR A 736 -140.39 -3.61 10.75
C THR A 736 -139.21 -3.10 11.59
N ALA A 737 -138.24 -3.98 11.86
CA ALA A 737 -137.01 -3.67 12.57
C ALA A 737 -135.87 -3.36 11.59
N LYS A 738 -135.03 -2.37 11.90
CA LYS A 738 -133.89 -1.96 11.04
C LYS A 738 -132.66 -1.63 11.88
N VAL A 739 -131.49 -1.96 11.37
CA VAL A 739 -130.19 -1.56 11.95
C VAL A 739 -129.15 -1.45 10.84
N ASN A 740 -128.03 -0.78 11.11
CA ASN A 740 -126.90 -0.76 10.18
C ASN A 740 -125.58 -0.70 10.95
N ASP A 741 -124.52 -1.22 10.34
CA ASP A 741 -123.15 -1.16 10.87
C ASP A 741 -122.20 -0.70 9.75
N THR A 742 -121.06 -0.10 10.12
CA THR A 742 -120.04 0.41 9.19
C THR A 742 -118.64 0.03 9.68
N ARG A 743 -117.76 -0.35 8.74
CA ARG A 743 -116.35 -0.64 9.02
C ARG A 743 -115.45 -0.02 7.94
N THR A 744 -114.23 0.32 8.33
CA THR A 744 -113.16 0.82 7.44
C THR A 744 -112.13 -0.29 7.22
N VAL A 745 -111.54 -0.35 6.02
CA VAL A 745 -110.43 -1.24 5.67
C VAL A 745 -109.32 -0.50 4.92
N ASP A 746 -108.05 -0.84 5.21
CA ASP A 746 -106.83 -0.22 4.66
C ASP A 746 -106.52 -0.67 3.21
N ILE A 747 -107.50 -0.53 2.33
CA ILE A 747 -107.43 -0.87 0.91
C ILE A 747 -108.30 0.12 0.11
N SER A 748 -107.83 0.56 -1.06
CA SER A 748 -108.61 1.44 -1.94
C SER A 748 -109.84 0.70 -2.49
N LEU A 749 -110.92 1.42 -2.81
CA LEU A 749 -112.14 0.80 -3.33
C LEU A 749 -111.88 0.04 -4.64
N SER A 750 -111.02 0.60 -5.50
CA SER A 750 -110.55 -0.01 -6.73
C SER A 750 -109.70 -1.27 -6.52
N ASP A 751 -108.92 -1.35 -5.45
CA ASP A 751 -108.13 -2.55 -5.13
C ASP A 751 -109.01 -3.62 -4.48
N LEU A 752 -109.94 -3.21 -3.61
CA LEU A 752 -110.93 -4.07 -2.97
C LEU A 752 -111.76 -4.79 -4.05
N GLN A 753 -112.35 -4.04 -4.98
CA GLN A 753 -113.17 -4.59 -6.09
C GLN A 753 -112.36 -5.32 -7.18
N ARG A 754 -111.02 -5.19 -7.21
CA ARG A 754 -110.14 -5.93 -8.14
C ARG A 754 -109.62 -7.24 -7.56
N VAL A 755 -109.32 -7.28 -6.25
CA VAL A 755 -108.67 -8.43 -5.60
C VAL A 755 -109.68 -9.43 -5.04
N TYR A 756 -110.84 -8.95 -4.60
CA TYR A 756 -111.89 -9.78 -4.01
C TYR A 756 -113.08 -9.85 -4.97
N SER A 757 -113.62 -11.05 -5.19
CA SER A 757 -114.73 -11.29 -6.13
C SER A 757 -116.08 -11.18 -5.44
N LYS A 758 -116.13 -11.53 -4.16
CA LYS A 758 -117.35 -11.65 -3.36
C LYS A 758 -117.19 -11.08 -1.96
N VAL A 759 -118.34 -10.79 -1.36
CA VAL A 759 -118.49 -10.61 0.08
C VAL A 759 -119.41 -11.69 0.66
N LYS A 760 -118.97 -12.35 1.73
CA LYS A 760 -119.73 -13.32 2.51
C LYS A 760 -120.19 -12.67 3.80
N ILE A 761 -121.48 -12.78 4.10
CA ILE A 761 -122.13 -12.16 5.23
C ILE A 761 -122.74 -13.27 6.08
N ASN A 762 -122.30 -13.41 7.32
CA ASN A 762 -122.85 -14.41 8.24
C ASN A 762 -123.84 -13.74 9.19
N VAL A 763 -125.10 -14.18 9.12
CA VAL A 763 -126.22 -13.65 9.91
C VAL A 763 -127.00 -14.77 10.60
N ASP A 764 -127.43 -14.53 11.84
CA ASP A 764 -128.39 -15.39 12.53
C ASP A 764 -129.77 -14.72 12.47
N ILE A 765 -130.76 -15.36 11.84
CA ILE A 765 -132.16 -14.91 11.87
C ILE A 765 -132.94 -15.66 12.94
N GLU A 766 -133.79 -14.95 13.69
CA GLU A 766 -134.72 -15.53 14.66
C GLU A 766 -136.11 -14.90 14.45
N TYR A 767 -137.16 -15.72 14.48
CA TYR A 767 -138.54 -15.27 14.30
C TYR A 767 -139.53 -16.03 15.19
N LYS A 768 -140.54 -15.31 15.68
CA LYS A 768 -141.50 -15.74 16.71
C LYS A 768 -142.91 -15.28 16.39
N TRP A 769 -143.89 -16.12 16.73
CA TRP A 769 -145.32 -15.84 16.56
C TRP A 769 -146.15 -16.53 17.66
N THR A 770 -147.33 -15.98 17.96
CA THR A 770 -148.22 -16.48 19.02
C THR A 770 -149.49 -17.15 18.54
N ASN A 771 -150.12 -17.89 19.45
CA ASN A 771 -151.55 -18.16 19.44
C ASN A 771 -152.32 -16.89 19.84
N GLU A 772 -153.64 -16.96 19.72
CA GLU A 772 -154.56 -15.88 20.11
C GLU A 772 -154.43 -15.52 21.61
N TYR A 773 -154.16 -14.25 21.92
CA TYR A 773 -153.73 -13.81 23.25
C TYR A 773 -154.82 -13.97 24.32
N THR A 774 -154.55 -14.80 25.33
CA THR A 774 -155.41 -15.01 26.52
C THR A 774 -154.80 -14.49 27.83
N GLY A 775 -153.53 -14.07 27.82
CA GLY A 775 -152.74 -13.74 29.01
C GLY A 775 -151.28 -13.47 28.67
N LYS A 776 -150.41 -13.34 29.69
CA LYS A 776 -148.99 -12.93 29.55
C LYS A 776 -148.30 -13.50 28.29
N TRP A 777 -147.68 -12.61 27.51
CA TRP A 777 -147.00 -12.85 26.23
C TRP A 777 -146.20 -14.16 26.16
N GLU A 778 -145.28 -14.35 27.09
CA GLU A 778 -144.28 -15.43 27.11
C GLU A 778 -144.93 -16.82 27.10
N ASN A 779 -146.16 -16.93 27.64
CA ASN A 779 -146.92 -18.17 27.74
C ASN A 779 -147.72 -18.51 26.46
N ASN A 780 -147.79 -17.59 25.49
CA ASN A 780 -148.65 -17.71 24.30
C ASN A 780 -147.86 -17.90 22.98
N ILE A 781 -146.53 -18.06 23.04
CA ILE A 781 -145.67 -18.34 21.88
C ILE A 781 -146.08 -19.68 21.25
N ARG A 782 -146.55 -19.62 19.99
CA ARG A 782 -146.92 -20.81 19.19
C ARG A 782 -145.69 -21.44 18.56
N GLY A 783 -144.76 -20.59 18.12
CA GLY A 783 -143.53 -21.03 17.49
C GLY A 783 -142.42 -20.00 17.61
N SER A 784 -141.21 -20.53 17.61
CA SER A 784 -139.95 -19.80 17.56
C SER A 784 -139.00 -20.60 16.69
N LYS A 785 -138.38 -19.98 15.69
CA LYS A 785 -137.35 -20.59 14.85
C LYS A 785 -136.12 -19.69 14.81
N SER A 786 -134.95 -20.31 14.70
CA SER A 786 -133.66 -19.63 14.58
C SER A 786 -132.83 -20.36 13.53
N GLU A 787 -132.21 -19.62 12.62
CA GLU A 787 -131.47 -20.17 11.48
C GLU A 787 -130.21 -19.32 11.24
N ASN A 788 -129.06 -19.99 11.07
CA ASN A 788 -127.79 -19.33 10.78
C ASN A 788 -127.53 -19.41 9.27
N LEU A 789 -127.30 -18.27 8.63
CA LEU A 789 -127.23 -18.14 7.18
C LEU A 789 -125.93 -17.45 6.75
N THR A 790 -125.20 -18.09 5.83
CA THR A 790 -124.11 -17.47 5.08
C THR A 790 -124.66 -16.97 3.75
N LEU A 791 -124.60 -15.67 3.53
CA LEU A 791 -125.05 -15.01 2.30
C LEU A 791 -123.82 -14.66 1.47
N GLU A 792 -123.74 -15.12 0.22
CA GLU A 792 -122.67 -14.74 -0.72
C GLU A 792 -123.20 -13.78 -1.79
N TYR A 793 -122.47 -12.70 -2.04
CA TYR A 793 -122.78 -11.70 -3.05
C TYR A 793 -121.54 -11.30 -3.84
N ASP A 794 -121.70 -10.79 -5.07
CA ASP A 794 -120.65 -10.04 -5.79
C ASP A 794 -120.24 -8.81 -4.94
N ILE A 795 -118.98 -8.40 -5.02
CA ILE A 795 -118.44 -7.27 -4.26
C ILE A 795 -118.91 -5.89 -4.76
N LYS A 796 -119.51 -5.80 -5.95
CA LYS A 796 -120.16 -4.56 -6.44
C LYS A 796 -121.37 -4.23 -5.56
N ASP A 797 -121.73 -2.95 -5.41
CA ASP A 797 -122.74 -2.48 -4.45
C ASP A 797 -124.03 -3.31 -4.47
N ILE A 798 -124.44 -3.75 -3.28
CA ILE A 798 -125.56 -4.67 -3.07
C ILE A 798 -126.78 -3.84 -2.69
N ASP A 799 -127.64 -3.58 -3.68
CA ASP A 799 -128.96 -3.00 -3.46
C ASP A 799 -129.80 -3.84 -2.50
N LYS A 800 -130.83 -3.21 -1.90
CA LYS A 800 -131.69 -3.86 -0.88
C LYS A 800 -132.35 -5.12 -1.42
N THR A 801 -131.78 -6.26 -1.05
CA THR A 801 -132.12 -7.59 -1.54
C THR A 801 -132.81 -8.40 -0.45
N GLN A 802 -133.90 -9.09 -0.80
CA GLN A 802 -134.57 -10.03 0.11
C GLN A 802 -133.79 -11.35 0.12
N PHE A 803 -133.15 -11.69 1.23
CA PHE A 803 -132.31 -12.90 1.33
C PHE A 803 -133.06 -14.10 1.94
N ALA A 804 -134.13 -13.86 2.71
CA ALA A 804 -134.98 -14.92 3.23
C ALA A 804 -136.47 -14.49 3.30
N TYR A 805 -137.33 -15.49 3.17
CA TYR A 805 -138.77 -15.44 3.37
C TYR A 805 -139.21 -16.67 4.15
N ARG A 806 -140.12 -16.52 5.12
CA ARG A 806 -140.71 -17.63 5.90
C ARG A 806 -142.21 -17.39 6.06
N ASP A 807 -142.99 -18.46 6.00
CA ASP A 807 -144.44 -18.51 6.11
C ASP A 807 -144.81 -19.49 7.23
N GLU A 808 -145.60 -19.04 8.19
CA GLU A 808 -146.18 -19.87 9.24
C GLU A 808 -147.70 -19.70 9.23
N THR A 809 -148.36 -20.32 8.25
CA THR A 809 -149.81 -20.43 8.16
C THR A 809 -150.37 -21.45 9.17
N PHE A 810 -151.37 -21.05 9.97
CA PHE A 810 -152.02 -21.93 10.95
C PHE A 810 -153.48 -21.59 11.25
N ASN A 811 -154.22 -22.58 11.73
CA ASN A 811 -155.55 -22.35 12.31
C ASN A 811 -155.45 -22.15 13.83
N ASP A 812 -156.24 -21.21 14.35
CA ASP A 812 -156.53 -21.06 15.77
C ASP A 812 -158.06 -21.01 15.95
N GLY A 813 -158.62 -21.94 16.72
CA GLY A 813 -160.06 -22.21 16.73
C GLY A 813 -160.64 -22.48 15.33
N LYS A 814 -161.36 -21.50 14.78
CA LYS A 814 -161.92 -21.50 13.40
C LYS A 814 -161.30 -20.43 12.47
N VAL A 815 -160.37 -19.62 12.97
CA VAL A 815 -159.72 -18.53 12.24
C VAL A 815 -158.45 -19.07 11.57
N LYS A 816 -158.24 -18.75 10.29
CA LYS A 816 -156.94 -18.96 9.63
C LYS A 816 -156.09 -17.71 9.86
N ASN A 817 -154.92 -17.88 10.46
CA ASN A 817 -153.90 -16.85 10.56
C ASN A 817 -152.73 -17.21 9.63
N GLU A 818 -152.11 -16.20 9.05
CA GLU A 818 -150.99 -16.31 8.13
C GLU A 818 -149.91 -15.34 8.60
N VAL A 819 -148.68 -15.84 8.79
CA VAL A 819 -147.58 -15.04 9.36
C VAL A 819 -146.39 -15.10 8.41
N LEU A 820 -145.98 -13.93 7.92
CA LEU A 820 -145.02 -13.79 6.82
C LEU A 820 -143.81 -12.98 7.29
N PHE A 821 -142.64 -13.61 7.31
CA PHE A 821 -141.38 -12.98 7.70
C PHE A 821 -140.49 -12.75 6.47
N TYR A 822 -140.09 -11.50 6.26
CA TYR A 822 -139.18 -11.10 5.20
C TYR A 822 -137.89 -10.56 5.81
N PHE A 823 -136.75 -10.91 5.22
CA PHE A 823 -135.43 -10.49 5.69
C PHE A 823 -134.65 -9.89 4.52
N TYR A 824 -134.16 -8.66 4.71
CA TYR A 824 -133.50 -7.84 3.71
C TYR A 824 -132.10 -7.41 4.16
N ILE A 825 -131.22 -7.27 3.18
CA ILE A 825 -129.85 -6.77 3.36
C ILE A 825 -129.44 -5.86 2.20
N ALA A 826 -128.58 -4.89 2.47
CA ALA A 826 -127.84 -4.12 1.46
C ALA A 826 -126.40 -3.91 1.96
N ILE A 827 -125.44 -3.81 1.04
CA ILE A 827 -124.08 -3.29 1.33
C ILE A 827 -123.78 -2.14 0.38
N LYS A 828 -123.28 -1.04 0.93
CA LYS A 828 -122.82 0.12 0.17
C LYS A 828 -121.36 0.40 0.50
N TYR A 829 -120.56 0.67 -0.52
CA TYR A 829 -119.15 1.03 -0.38
C TYR A 829 -118.95 2.54 -0.55
N SER A 830 -117.91 3.07 0.09
CA SER A 830 -117.52 4.47 -0.05
C SER A 830 -116.02 4.65 0.18
N SER A 831 -115.37 5.46 -0.64
CA SER A 831 -113.98 5.86 -0.44
C SER A 831 -113.91 6.96 0.63
N THR A 832 -113.03 6.80 1.61
CA THR A 832 -112.73 7.85 2.61
C THR A 832 -111.43 8.58 2.31
N GLU A 833 -110.45 7.86 1.77
CA GLU A 833 -109.14 8.34 1.32
C GLU A 833 -108.72 7.47 0.13
N ASN A 834 -107.75 7.91 -0.69
CA ASN A 834 -107.25 7.13 -1.85
C ASN A 834 -106.74 5.72 -1.52
N VAL A 835 -106.57 5.38 -0.23
CA VAL A 835 -106.05 4.10 0.28
C VAL A 835 -106.98 3.40 1.29
N LYS A 836 -108.21 3.91 1.52
CA LYS A 836 -109.16 3.35 2.49
C LYS A 836 -110.59 3.28 1.97
N THR A 837 -111.27 2.20 2.32
CA THR A 837 -112.68 1.96 1.96
C THR A 837 -113.52 1.76 3.21
N ASN A 838 -114.66 2.44 3.28
CA ASN A 838 -115.75 2.11 4.19
C ASN A 838 -116.75 1.19 3.48
N TYR A 839 -117.21 0.14 4.16
CA TYR A 839 -118.43 -0.58 3.77
C TYR A 839 -119.48 -0.44 4.88
N LYS A 840 -120.74 -0.26 4.46
CA LYS A 840 -121.90 -0.10 5.33
C LYS A 840 -122.91 -1.18 5.01
N ILE A 841 -123.32 -1.96 6.01
CA ILE A 841 -124.37 -2.98 5.87
C ILE A 841 -125.66 -2.44 6.47
N ASP A 842 -126.71 -2.36 5.66
CA ASP A 842 -128.07 -2.08 6.11
C ASP A 842 -128.84 -3.40 6.27
N LEU A 843 -129.40 -3.66 7.44
CA LEU A 843 -130.27 -4.79 7.72
C LEU A 843 -131.70 -4.32 8.00
N GLU A 844 -132.68 -5.03 7.45
CA GLU A 844 -134.09 -4.78 7.68
C GLU A 844 -134.86 -6.09 7.70
N THR A 845 -135.71 -6.30 8.71
CA THR A 845 -136.66 -7.41 8.73
C THR A 845 -138.08 -6.90 8.93
N VAL A 846 -139.02 -7.59 8.33
CA VAL A 846 -140.44 -7.26 8.30
C VAL A 846 -141.21 -8.51 8.71
N ALA A 847 -142.00 -8.41 9.77
CA ALA A 847 -142.94 -9.45 10.16
C ALA A 847 -144.35 -8.94 9.87
N GLN A 848 -145.02 -9.55 8.89
CA GLN A 848 -146.42 -9.29 8.54
C GLN A 848 -147.29 -10.43 9.07
N MET A 849 -148.54 -10.11 9.37
CA MET A 849 -149.53 -11.10 9.83
C MET A 849 -150.93 -10.72 9.34
N ASP A 850 -151.64 -11.69 8.80
CA ASP A 850 -152.96 -11.55 8.20
C ASP A 850 -153.95 -12.55 8.80
N ARG A 851 -155.15 -12.08 9.18
CA ARG A 851 -156.23 -12.86 9.80
C ARG A 851 -157.41 -13.02 8.83
N TYR A 852 -157.86 -14.25 8.62
CA TYR A 852 -158.97 -14.58 7.72
C TYR A 852 -160.15 -15.22 8.47
N ASN A 853 -161.38 -14.81 8.12
CA ASN A 853 -162.65 -15.31 8.65
C ASN A 853 -162.93 -14.99 10.14
N THR A 854 -162.45 -13.85 10.64
CA THR A 854 -162.70 -13.36 12.02
C THR A 854 -164.13 -12.82 12.22
N SER A 855 -164.73 -13.04 13.39
CA SER A 855 -165.91 -12.27 13.83
C SER A 855 -165.53 -10.84 14.21
N TRP A 856 -166.47 -9.91 14.14
CA TRP A 856 -166.26 -8.51 14.55
C TRP A 856 -166.15 -8.30 16.06
N TYR A 857 -166.46 -9.33 16.86
CA TYR A 857 -166.27 -9.34 18.31
C TYR A 857 -164.90 -9.91 18.76
N ASP A 858 -164.17 -10.64 17.90
CA ASP A 858 -162.98 -11.42 18.28
C ASP A 858 -161.68 -10.58 18.24
N ALA A 859 -161.68 -9.47 19.00
CA ALA A 859 -160.63 -8.45 19.03
C ALA A 859 -159.42 -8.83 19.91
N TYR A 860 -158.95 -10.07 19.80
CA TYR A 860 -157.75 -10.56 20.48
C TYR A 860 -156.46 -10.01 19.86
N LYS A 861 -155.37 -10.02 20.65
CA LYS A 861 -154.03 -9.65 20.17
C LYS A 861 -153.32 -10.85 19.56
N LEU A 862 -152.57 -10.60 18.50
CA LEU A 862 -151.57 -11.49 17.95
C LEU A 862 -150.32 -10.66 17.62
N LEU A 863 -149.14 -11.27 17.62
CA LEU A 863 -147.89 -10.60 17.25
C LEU A 863 -146.96 -11.58 16.52
N ALA A 864 -146.33 -11.06 15.49
CA ALA A 864 -145.27 -11.69 14.72
C ALA A 864 -144.06 -10.76 14.73
N VAL A 865 -142.89 -11.29 15.11
CA VAL A 865 -141.66 -10.51 15.28
C VAL A 865 -140.45 -11.30 14.81
N SER A 866 -139.45 -10.58 14.31
CA SER A 866 -138.23 -11.16 13.75
C SER A 866 -137.03 -10.27 14.02
N LYS A 867 -135.84 -10.87 14.07
CA LYS A 867 -134.55 -10.19 14.16
C LYS A 867 -133.50 -10.84 13.25
N ILE A 868 -132.52 -10.04 12.83
CA ILE A 868 -131.30 -10.45 12.13
C ILE A 868 -130.12 -10.02 13.01
N SER A 869 -129.19 -10.92 13.31
CA SER A 869 -127.97 -10.67 14.08
C SER A 869 -126.76 -10.80 13.17
N LEU A 870 -126.08 -9.70 12.84
CA LEU A 870 -124.86 -9.72 12.01
C LEU A 870 -123.68 -10.23 12.82
N LYS A 871 -122.99 -11.28 12.35
CA LYS A 871 -121.88 -11.93 13.08
C LYS A 871 -120.50 -11.61 12.51
N ASN A 872 -120.31 -11.80 11.21
CA ASN A 872 -119.06 -11.42 10.54
C ASN A 872 -119.26 -11.19 9.04
N VAL A 873 -118.33 -10.45 8.46
CA VAL A 873 -118.23 -10.14 7.04
C VAL A 873 -116.84 -10.56 6.57
N GLU A 874 -116.76 -11.32 5.49
CA GLU A 874 -115.53 -11.86 4.94
C GLU A 874 -115.46 -11.61 3.43
N PHE A 875 -114.33 -11.13 2.92
CA PHE A 875 -114.16 -10.88 1.48
C PHE A 875 -113.36 -12.04 0.86
N GLU A 876 -113.96 -12.71 -0.12
CA GLU A 876 -113.36 -13.86 -0.80
C GLU A 876 -112.64 -13.41 -2.08
N LYS A 877 -111.43 -13.94 -2.29
CA LYS A 877 -110.56 -13.57 -3.42
C LYS A 877 -111.15 -13.99 -4.78
N VAL A 878 -110.68 -13.38 -5.86
CA VAL A 878 -110.73 -13.96 -7.22
C VAL A 878 -109.88 -15.23 -7.29
#